data_AF-A0AAV5UER7-F1
#
_entry.id   AF-A0AAV5UER7-F1
#
_cell.length_a   1.000
_cell.length_b   1.000
_cell.length_c   1.000
_cell.angle_alpha   90.00
_cell.angle_beta   90.00
_cell.angle_gamma   90.00
#
_symmetry.space_group_name_H-M   'P 1'
#
loop_
_entity.id
_entity.type
_entity.pdbx_description
1 polymer ?
#
loop_
_entity_poly.entity_id
_entity_poly.type
_entity_poly.pdbx_seq_one_letter_code
_entity_poly.pdbx_strand_id
1 'polypeptide(L)'
;QHLKKLRAETNKDKLDKFDEEDDLGQATSRKRPNRDKDSDSDEEQLEPQKRPFINDKPKQMSIGERLLAKQGYQEGKGLGKHGQGIVEPIKESTQRGRVGLGHGAGQALARDNNEFWDESAEEKTVKEDVDWIECDPDSADTVLDGVETEFDKWMVVGPRKESIDDETKYVDAEQLKQMLDAKSVFDSLTQRELNEARTRANPYETIGSAFFQNRAAMKTANMDAVFGFIFSQEFKLDTMRAKNPMDPSVEPTNADRSSEMFYFADVCAGPGGFSEYILWRKKYYNAKGFGFTLVGNNDFKLQNFRATSANYFEAFYGDANDGDVTNPDNIDSLEEHISKGTNGKGVHLMMADGGFCVDGKENIQEILSKRIYLCQLLVSLCIVREGGNFFCKLFDVFTPFSVGLVYLMYVCYEKISIHKPHTSRPANSERYIICKGLKAEPARIVREYLKKVNNKLEELEPERQHEVGHEREKAKMNRKYDNGQQKPKKPVKVQTEDVNELVPYEVMAGDDAFMEYIQKSNNKNVVRQRIYLEKYKSFAKNLNQIDRDQGKLREDCMDYWQIPNIPKEKNRAPAINSTDAFHKFTLKRKKSVVIGEADWSNRTPPLESKTHMNLNNQLYQHEEYECTFLGEKEPFILMSTGDQTFKRNFNMRNWEIAGESKYFRLPPDTLVLADITKSYGFKDKIDKDDCRTVIRIIDAAWLHGDDVGDLPYKDRMAAAEKMCMALDRVQTVISTGGRNRDVYIPHLIVAAQRFRLKELVDTPIRSNLNLTSQRGDQSVTFTEHGRAFFVRAVRGSCFVNADDNWHIYFSRSSKQLYASSPGRQPVFKGEWLKQGVYSSFWQTAMHRKSAVPRHAFIWRWEQNYDNGYGPRVILDDETNSGGLTLKYLANKIHTFERGDPPQK
;
A
#
# COMPACT_ATOMS: atom_id res chain seq x y z
N GLN A 1 -22.37 11.39 -36.24
CA GLN A 1 -22.21 9.90 -36.26
C GLN A 1 -20.75 9.48 -36.48
N HIS A 2 -19.92 10.23 -37.23
CA HIS A 2 -18.48 9.95 -37.41
C HIS A 2 -17.67 10.02 -36.08
N LEU A 3 -17.95 11.01 -35.21
CA LEU A 3 -17.40 11.11 -33.84
C LEU A 3 -17.80 9.96 -32.89
N LYS A 4 -18.92 9.26 -33.16
CA LYS A 4 -19.32 8.07 -32.39
C LYS A 4 -18.56 6.81 -32.84
N LYS A 5 -18.07 6.78 -34.08
CA LYS A 5 -17.24 5.70 -34.63
C LYS A 5 -15.79 5.82 -34.12
N LEU A 6 -15.24 7.04 -34.11
CA LEU A 6 -13.95 7.35 -33.46
C LEU A 6 -13.93 6.98 -31.97
N ARG A 7 -14.96 7.33 -31.19
CA ARG A 7 -15.07 6.97 -29.76
C ARG A 7 -15.23 5.46 -29.48
N ALA A 8 -15.67 4.66 -30.45
CA ALA A 8 -15.79 3.21 -30.29
C ALA A 8 -14.44 2.51 -30.51
N GLU A 9 -13.61 3.05 -31.40
CA GLU A 9 -12.23 2.58 -31.65
C GLU A 9 -11.30 3.01 -30.49
N THR A 10 -11.44 4.23 -29.94
CA THR A 10 -10.68 4.67 -28.74
C THR A 10 -10.99 3.86 -27.47
N ASN A 11 -12.14 3.17 -27.41
CA ASN A 11 -12.48 2.33 -26.24
C ASN A 11 -11.85 0.92 -26.30
N LYS A 12 -11.31 0.51 -27.45
CA LYS A 12 -10.47 -0.69 -27.56
C LYS A 12 -9.03 -0.38 -27.15
N ASP A 13 -8.51 0.77 -27.59
CA ASP A 13 -7.13 1.20 -27.28
C ASP A 13 -6.92 1.73 -25.84
N LYS A 14 -8.02 1.95 -25.09
CA LYS A 14 -7.96 2.32 -23.66
C LYS A 14 -7.81 1.13 -22.71
N LEU A 15 -8.05 -0.10 -23.18
CA LEU A 15 -7.59 -1.29 -22.45
C LEU A 15 -6.05 -1.37 -22.52
N ASP A 16 -5.44 -1.03 -23.66
CA ASP A 16 -3.99 -1.12 -23.83
C ASP A 16 -3.18 -0.16 -22.94
N LYS A 17 -3.71 1.01 -22.54
CA LYS A 17 -3.04 1.90 -21.56
C LYS A 17 -3.09 1.36 -20.12
N PHE A 18 -3.99 0.43 -19.81
CA PHE A 18 -4.08 -0.26 -18.52
C PHE A 18 -3.51 -1.70 -18.55
N ASP A 19 -3.32 -2.26 -19.75
CA ASP A 19 -2.83 -3.62 -20.01
C ASP A 19 -1.41 -3.64 -20.64
N GLU A 20 -0.59 -2.58 -20.48
CA GLU A 20 0.87 -2.59 -20.81
C GLU A 20 1.68 -3.64 -19.97
N GLU A 21 1.04 -4.60 -19.29
CA GLU A 21 1.68 -5.77 -18.65
C GLU A 21 1.56 -7.10 -19.44
N ASP A 22 0.81 -7.19 -20.55
CA ASP A 22 0.55 -8.49 -21.22
C ASP A 22 1.31 -8.77 -22.54
N ASP A 23 2.10 -7.82 -23.09
CA ASP A 23 2.72 -8.01 -24.43
C ASP A 23 4.12 -8.67 -24.43
N LEU A 24 4.57 -9.24 -23.30
CA LEU A 24 5.81 -10.04 -23.21
C LEU A 24 5.59 -11.55 -23.45
N GLY A 25 4.40 -11.96 -23.91
CA GLY A 25 3.96 -13.36 -23.91
C GLY A 25 3.94 -14.12 -25.25
N GLN A 26 4.15 -13.49 -26.41
CA GLN A 26 4.03 -14.19 -27.71
C GLN A 26 5.27 -14.09 -28.59
N ALA A 27 6.39 -14.64 -28.11
CA ALA A 27 7.42 -15.16 -29.01
C ALA A 27 7.07 -16.62 -29.35
N THR A 28 6.74 -16.85 -30.62
CA THR A 28 6.30 -18.13 -31.17
C THR A 28 7.22 -19.31 -30.83
N SER A 29 6.72 -20.26 -30.04
CA SER A 29 7.14 -21.66 -30.08
C SER A 29 6.82 -22.24 -31.46
N ARG A 30 7.75 -22.13 -32.40
CA ARG A 30 7.75 -23.01 -33.58
C ARG A 30 8.42 -24.32 -33.18
N LYS A 31 7.59 -25.33 -32.90
CA LYS A 31 7.97 -26.74 -32.87
C LYS A 31 8.77 -27.07 -34.13
N ARG A 32 10.05 -27.45 -33.97
CA ARG A 32 10.78 -28.23 -34.97
C ARG A 32 10.63 -29.71 -34.62
N PRO A 33 10.41 -30.60 -35.60
CA PRO A 33 10.25 -32.03 -35.35
C PRO A 33 11.61 -32.66 -35.01
N ASN A 34 11.56 -33.69 -34.16
CA ASN A 34 12.64 -34.61 -33.84
C ASN A 34 13.45 -35.01 -35.09
N ARG A 35 14.78 -34.91 -34.97
CA ARG A 35 15.71 -35.76 -35.70
C ARG A 35 16.79 -36.24 -34.74
N ASP A 36 17.15 -37.48 -34.96
CA ASP A 36 17.80 -38.40 -34.04
C ASP A 36 19.24 -38.04 -33.67
N LYS A 37 19.67 -38.64 -32.57
CA LYS A 37 21.04 -38.69 -32.05
C LYS A 37 21.93 -39.55 -32.95
N ASP A 38 23.18 -39.13 -33.12
CA ASP A 38 24.42 -39.92 -33.26
C ASP A 38 25.58 -38.89 -33.13
N SER A 39 26.28 -38.84 -31.99
CA SER A 39 27.54 -39.53 -31.62
C SER A 39 28.82 -38.79 -32.06
N ASP A 40 29.74 -38.71 -31.10
CA ASP A 40 31.21 -38.56 -31.18
C ASP A 40 31.91 -37.20 -30.92
N SER A 41 32.52 -37.19 -29.73
CA SER A 41 33.90 -36.84 -29.32
C SER A 41 34.52 -35.47 -29.61
N ASP A 42 34.88 -34.81 -28.51
CA ASP A 42 36.18 -34.21 -28.15
C ASP A 42 37.11 -33.70 -29.27
N GLU A 43 37.43 -32.40 -29.26
CA GLU A 43 38.79 -31.94 -28.94
C GLU A 43 38.87 -30.40 -28.87
N GLU A 44 39.89 -29.98 -28.13
CA GLU A 44 40.18 -28.68 -27.55
C GLU A 44 40.95 -27.77 -28.56
N GLN A 45 41.06 -26.48 -28.20
CA GLN A 45 42.14 -25.54 -28.57
C GLN A 45 41.93 -24.44 -29.65
N LEU A 46 42.10 -23.22 -29.13
CA LEU A 46 42.89 -22.07 -29.65
C LEU A 46 42.32 -21.19 -30.79
N GLU A 47 42.14 -19.91 -30.44
CA GLU A 47 42.01 -18.79 -31.37
C GLU A 47 43.23 -18.66 -32.31
N PRO A 48 43.01 -18.15 -33.54
CA PRO A 48 44.01 -17.25 -34.11
C PRO A 48 43.46 -15.98 -34.75
N GLN A 49 44.34 -14.98 -34.68
CA GLN A 49 44.22 -13.58 -35.05
C GLN A 49 44.06 -13.34 -36.56
N LYS A 50 43.38 -12.22 -36.88
CA LYS A 50 43.28 -11.61 -38.22
C LYS A 50 44.63 -11.13 -38.75
N ARG A 51 44.98 -11.50 -39.99
CA ARG A 51 45.67 -10.66 -41.01
C ARG A 51 45.32 -11.13 -42.44
N PRO A 52 45.41 -10.24 -43.46
CA PRO A 52 44.63 -10.32 -44.68
C PRO A 52 45.28 -11.16 -45.78
N PHE A 53 44.48 -11.95 -46.50
CA PHE A 53 44.90 -12.64 -47.72
C PHE A 53 44.43 -11.88 -48.96
N ILE A 54 45.39 -11.36 -49.73
CA ILE A 54 45.23 -11.09 -51.17
C ILE A 54 45.25 -12.44 -51.87
N ASN A 55 44.25 -12.73 -52.71
CA ASN A 55 44.25 -13.94 -53.53
C ASN A 55 43.69 -13.62 -54.92
N ASP A 56 44.60 -13.33 -55.86
CA ASP A 56 44.32 -13.29 -57.30
C ASP A 56 44.13 -14.73 -57.81
N LYS A 57 42.87 -15.16 -57.94
CA LYS A 57 42.47 -16.22 -58.87
C LYS A 57 41.11 -15.85 -59.51
N PRO A 58 40.91 -16.10 -60.81
CA PRO A 58 39.67 -15.75 -61.49
C PRO A 58 38.50 -16.55 -60.92
N LYS A 59 37.49 -15.83 -60.45
CA LYS A 59 36.28 -16.35 -59.79
C LYS A 59 35.49 -17.23 -60.77
N GLN A 60 35.27 -18.49 -60.42
CA GLN A 60 34.39 -19.38 -61.19
C GLN A 60 32.95 -18.86 -61.07
N MET A 61 32.32 -18.50 -62.20
CA MET A 61 30.92 -18.03 -62.21
C MET A 61 30.01 -19.04 -61.53
N SER A 62 29.28 -18.57 -60.52
CA SER A 62 28.23 -19.29 -59.81
C SER A 62 27.11 -19.73 -60.78
N ILE A 63 26.33 -20.73 -60.37
CA ILE A 63 25.18 -21.22 -61.14
C ILE A 63 24.19 -20.07 -61.41
N GLY A 64 24.03 -19.15 -60.45
CA GLY A 64 23.20 -17.94 -60.59
C GLY A 64 23.73 -16.98 -61.66
N GLU A 65 25.03 -16.68 -61.67
CA GLU A 65 25.65 -15.81 -62.69
C GLU A 65 25.52 -16.39 -64.10
N ARG A 66 25.67 -17.71 -64.26
CA ARG A 66 25.47 -18.39 -65.55
C ARG A 66 24.02 -18.34 -66.04
N LEU A 67 23.05 -18.42 -65.12
CA LEU A 67 21.63 -18.30 -65.42
C LEU A 67 21.27 -16.86 -65.83
N LEU A 68 21.80 -15.87 -65.13
CA LEU A 68 21.60 -14.46 -65.44
C LEU A 68 22.20 -14.10 -66.80
N ALA A 69 23.44 -14.54 -67.08
CA ALA A 69 24.09 -14.35 -68.38
C ALA A 69 23.28 -14.98 -69.54
N LYS A 70 22.71 -16.18 -69.34
CA LYS A 70 21.81 -16.83 -70.32
C LYS A 70 20.52 -16.06 -70.57
N GLN A 71 20.05 -15.26 -69.61
CA GLN A 71 18.86 -14.40 -69.73
C GLN A 71 19.20 -12.99 -70.23
N GLY A 72 20.42 -12.77 -70.73
CA GLY A 72 20.84 -11.50 -71.33
C GLY A 72 21.36 -10.46 -70.33
N TYR A 73 21.66 -10.86 -69.08
CA TYR A 73 22.30 -9.98 -68.10
C TYR A 73 23.70 -9.58 -68.58
N GLN A 74 24.01 -8.28 -68.54
CA GLN A 74 25.35 -7.71 -68.74
C GLN A 74 25.77 -7.04 -67.44
N GLU A 75 27.02 -7.25 -67.02
CA GLU A 75 27.57 -6.65 -65.80
C GLU A 75 27.42 -5.12 -65.84
N GLY A 76 26.82 -4.55 -64.80
CA GLY A 76 26.52 -3.10 -64.72
C GLY A 76 25.25 -2.64 -65.44
N LYS A 77 24.43 -3.52 -66.03
CA LYS A 77 23.14 -3.18 -66.64
C LYS A 77 21.97 -3.91 -65.99
N GLY A 78 20.79 -3.31 -66.11
CA GLY A 78 19.55 -3.84 -65.55
C GLY A 78 19.08 -5.12 -66.25
N LEU A 79 18.45 -6.04 -65.51
CA LEU A 79 17.90 -7.26 -66.09
C LEU A 79 16.74 -6.94 -67.07
N GLY A 80 16.81 -7.44 -68.31
CA GLY A 80 15.76 -7.28 -69.34
C GLY A 80 16.31 -7.03 -70.75
N LYS A 81 15.49 -7.28 -71.78
CA LYS A 81 15.91 -7.24 -73.21
C LYS A 81 16.57 -5.92 -73.65
N HIS A 82 16.25 -4.80 -73.01
CA HIS A 82 16.86 -3.48 -73.29
C HIS A 82 17.64 -2.91 -72.10
N GLY A 83 18.03 -3.73 -71.12
CA GLY A 83 18.77 -3.25 -69.94
C GLY A 83 17.92 -2.46 -68.94
N GLN A 84 16.59 -2.52 -69.05
CA GLN A 84 15.65 -1.70 -68.29
C GLN A 84 15.44 -2.09 -66.81
N GLY A 85 16.09 -3.16 -66.34
CA GLY A 85 15.99 -3.57 -64.95
C GLY A 85 16.71 -2.60 -64.00
N ILE A 86 16.41 -2.72 -62.71
CA ILE A 86 17.04 -1.88 -61.68
C ILE A 86 18.51 -2.33 -61.54
N VAL A 87 19.45 -1.38 -61.70
CA VAL A 87 20.91 -1.61 -61.60
C VAL A 87 21.40 -1.42 -60.17
N GLU A 88 20.77 -0.49 -59.44
CA GLU A 88 21.09 -0.24 -58.04
C GLU A 88 20.53 -1.35 -57.14
N PRO A 89 21.19 -1.66 -56.00
CA PRO A 89 20.60 -2.52 -54.98
C PRO A 89 19.20 -2.02 -54.64
N ILE A 90 18.23 -2.94 -54.55
CA ILE A 90 16.86 -2.60 -54.14
C ILE A 90 16.96 -1.94 -52.76
N LYS A 91 16.70 -0.63 -52.68
CA LYS A 91 16.68 0.10 -51.43
C LYS A 91 15.67 -0.58 -50.50
N GLU A 92 16.09 -0.88 -49.27
CA GLU A 92 15.19 -1.43 -48.28
C GLU A 92 13.95 -0.53 -48.15
N SER A 93 12.78 -1.14 -48.07
CA SER A 93 11.54 -0.40 -47.99
C SER A 93 11.55 0.49 -46.74
N THR A 94 11.52 1.81 -46.94
CA THR A 94 11.33 2.82 -45.88
C THR A 94 9.89 2.87 -45.36
N GLN A 95 9.03 1.98 -45.89
CA GLN A 95 7.60 1.93 -45.64
C GLN A 95 7.31 1.49 -44.20
N ARG A 96 6.45 2.25 -43.54
CA ARG A 96 5.95 1.98 -42.18
C ARG A 96 4.64 1.21 -42.26
N GLY A 97 4.54 0.09 -41.55
CA GLY A 97 3.31 -0.70 -41.43
C GLY A 97 2.74 -1.26 -42.75
N ARG A 98 1.43 -1.49 -42.80
CA ARG A 98 0.68 -1.99 -43.99
C ARG A 98 0.12 -0.86 -44.87
N VAL A 99 0.78 0.29 -44.93
CA VAL A 99 0.34 1.42 -45.75
C VAL A 99 0.64 1.10 -47.23
N GLY A 100 -0.29 1.38 -48.14
CA GLY A 100 -0.14 1.04 -49.57
C GLY A 100 1.04 1.74 -50.26
N LEU A 101 1.56 1.13 -51.34
CA LEU A 101 2.58 1.74 -52.21
C LEU A 101 2.04 3.08 -52.77
N GLY A 102 2.71 4.19 -52.44
CA GLY A 102 2.38 5.53 -52.96
C GLY A 102 1.75 6.52 -51.96
N HIS A 103 1.59 6.16 -50.67
CA HIS A 103 1.05 7.08 -49.66
C HIS A 103 2.16 7.94 -49.01
N GLY A 104 2.13 9.26 -49.24
CA GLY A 104 3.13 10.22 -48.74
C GLY A 104 3.06 10.54 -47.23
N ALA A 105 2.18 9.90 -46.48
CA ALA A 105 1.90 10.20 -45.06
C ALA A 105 2.98 9.69 -44.06
N GLY A 106 4.23 9.51 -44.48
CA GLY A 106 5.32 9.00 -43.65
C GLY A 106 6.68 9.67 -43.83
N GLN A 107 6.73 10.84 -44.49
CA GLN A 107 8.00 11.50 -44.84
C GLN A 107 8.68 12.27 -43.69
N ALA A 108 7.97 12.64 -42.61
CA ALA A 108 8.54 13.49 -41.55
C ALA A 108 9.65 12.80 -40.71
N LEU A 109 9.62 11.47 -40.62
CA LEU A 109 10.61 10.64 -39.92
C LEU A 109 10.88 9.38 -40.73
N ALA A 110 11.60 9.49 -41.85
CA ALA A 110 12.00 8.31 -42.63
C ALA A 110 12.83 7.34 -41.76
N ARG A 111 12.66 6.03 -41.98
CA ARG A 111 13.54 5.02 -41.36
C ARG A 111 14.96 5.24 -41.82
N ASP A 112 15.90 5.18 -40.88
CA ASP A 112 17.32 5.33 -41.14
C ASP A 112 18.11 4.37 -40.24
N ASN A 113 18.64 3.30 -40.85
CA ASN A 113 19.42 2.29 -40.14
C ASN A 113 20.85 2.77 -39.81
N ASN A 114 21.29 3.90 -40.39
CA ASN A 114 22.59 4.51 -40.11
C ASN A 114 22.52 5.54 -38.97
N GLU A 115 21.32 5.93 -38.54
CA GLU A 115 21.14 6.77 -37.36
C GLU A 115 21.52 5.96 -36.11
N PHE A 116 22.46 6.49 -35.32
CA PHE A 116 22.82 5.97 -34.01
C PHE A 116 22.78 7.11 -32.99
N TRP A 117 22.27 6.81 -31.79
CA TRP A 117 22.33 7.73 -30.67
C TRP A 117 23.75 7.87 -30.15
N ASP A 118 24.16 9.11 -29.86
CA ASP A 118 25.41 9.40 -29.17
C ASP A 118 25.24 9.17 -27.67
N GLU A 119 25.82 8.08 -27.15
CA GLU A 119 25.73 7.76 -25.72
C GLU A 119 26.41 8.80 -24.82
N SER A 120 27.31 9.64 -25.34
CA SER A 120 27.95 10.70 -24.55
C SER A 120 27.02 11.89 -24.26
N ALA A 121 25.88 11.98 -24.95
CA ALA A 121 24.90 13.05 -24.77
C ALA A 121 24.02 12.86 -23.50
N GLU A 122 24.10 11.72 -22.83
CA GLU A 122 23.35 11.44 -21.60
C GLU A 122 24.23 10.85 -20.51
N GLU A 123 23.91 11.17 -19.26
CA GLU A 123 24.53 10.55 -18.09
C GLU A 123 23.55 9.55 -17.46
N LYS A 124 24.02 8.32 -17.26
CA LYS A 124 23.25 7.24 -16.63
C LYS A 124 23.82 6.98 -15.24
N THR A 125 23.02 7.20 -14.20
CA THR A 125 23.45 7.09 -12.81
C THR A 125 22.49 6.22 -12.02
N VAL A 126 22.98 5.57 -10.97
CA VAL A 126 22.13 4.83 -10.02
C VAL A 126 21.70 5.74 -8.88
N LYS A 127 22.63 6.56 -8.39
CA LYS A 127 22.38 7.59 -7.38
C LYS A 127 21.93 8.88 -8.06
N GLU A 128 21.01 9.56 -7.39
CA GLU A 128 20.42 10.80 -7.87
C GLU A 128 20.77 11.92 -6.89
N ASP A 129 21.22 13.05 -7.43
CA ASP A 129 21.53 14.23 -6.62
C ASP A 129 20.24 14.97 -6.26
N VAL A 130 20.10 15.25 -4.97
CA VAL A 130 18.96 15.96 -4.41
C VAL A 130 19.36 17.40 -4.09
N ASP A 131 18.61 18.36 -4.62
CA ASP A 131 18.78 19.78 -4.35
C ASP A 131 17.66 20.27 -3.40
N TRP A 132 18.02 20.53 -2.14
CA TRP A 132 17.09 21.01 -1.10
C TRP A 132 17.21 22.52 -0.95
N ILE A 133 16.08 23.19 -0.75
CA ILE A 133 16.02 24.60 -0.38
C ILE A 133 15.21 24.81 0.89
N GLU A 134 15.58 25.81 1.69
CA GLU A 134 14.99 26.18 2.98
C GLU A 134 14.60 27.66 2.97
N CYS A 135 13.42 27.97 3.50
CA CYS A 135 12.91 29.34 3.52
C CYS A 135 13.54 30.13 4.66
N ASP A 136 14.11 31.27 4.34
CA ASP A 136 14.60 32.19 5.36
C ASP A 136 13.41 32.78 6.15
N PRO A 137 13.61 33.07 7.45
CA PRO A 137 12.53 33.55 8.30
C PRO A 137 11.89 34.87 7.83
N ASP A 138 12.67 35.79 7.26
CA ASP A 138 12.19 37.13 6.88
C ASP A 138 11.25 37.04 5.66
N SER A 139 11.61 36.21 4.67
CA SER A 139 10.74 35.88 3.53
C SER A 139 9.49 35.14 3.98
N ALA A 140 9.62 34.20 4.92
CA ALA A 140 8.47 33.48 5.48
C ALA A 140 7.49 34.45 6.15
N ASP A 141 7.96 35.35 7.01
CA ASP A 141 7.12 36.33 7.71
C ASP A 141 6.44 37.29 6.73
N THR A 142 7.18 37.79 5.73
CA THR A 142 6.61 38.62 4.65
C THR A 142 5.46 37.91 3.93
N VAL A 143 5.61 36.61 3.68
CA VAL A 143 4.58 35.81 3.03
C VAL A 143 3.37 35.59 3.92
N LEU A 144 3.59 35.24 5.18
CA LEU A 144 2.50 34.99 6.13
C LEU A 144 1.69 36.25 6.39
N ASP A 145 2.34 37.40 6.58
CA ASP A 145 1.69 38.70 6.74
C ASP A 145 0.87 39.06 5.49
N GLY A 146 1.44 38.87 4.29
CA GLY A 146 0.75 39.17 3.03
C GLY A 146 -0.46 38.26 2.79
N VAL A 147 -0.34 36.96 3.08
CA VAL A 147 -1.44 36.00 2.98
C VAL A 147 -2.54 36.27 4.01
N GLU A 148 -2.22 36.76 5.19
CA GLU A 148 -3.23 37.05 6.22
C GLU A 148 -3.92 38.40 6.01
N THR A 149 -3.17 39.44 5.64
CA THR A 149 -3.66 40.83 5.59
C THR A 149 -4.06 41.31 4.19
N GLU A 150 -3.44 40.79 3.14
CA GLU A 150 -3.58 41.29 1.76
C GLU A 150 -4.06 40.21 0.77
N PHE A 151 -4.71 39.16 1.26
CA PHE A 151 -5.07 37.99 0.44
C PHE A 151 -5.88 38.33 -0.82
N ASP A 152 -6.79 39.31 -0.76
CA ASP A 152 -7.60 39.76 -1.90
C ASP A 152 -6.75 40.39 -3.01
N LYS A 153 -5.57 40.93 -2.67
CA LYS A 153 -4.62 41.49 -3.65
C LYS A 153 -3.71 40.42 -4.24
N TRP A 154 -3.37 39.40 -3.46
CA TRP A 154 -2.47 38.31 -3.87
C TRP A 154 -3.14 37.35 -4.86
N MET A 155 -4.44 37.07 -4.68
CA MET A 155 -5.22 36.22 -5.58
C MET A 155 -5.66 37.02 -6.82
N VAL A 156 -4.88 36.94 -7.90
CA VAL A 156 -5.18 37.68 -9.14
C VAL A 156 -6.07 36.84 -10.05
N VAL A 157 -7.30 37.32 -10.28
CA VAL A 157 -8.22 36.76 -11.28
C VAL A 157 -8.04 37.49 -12.60
N GLY A 158 -7.96 36.74 -13.69
CA GLY A 158 -7.83 37.31 -15.04
C GLY A 158 -8.35 36.40 -16.12
N PRO A 159 -8.11 36.73 -17.41
CA PRO A 159 -8.51 35.88 -18.52
C PRO A 159 -7.90 34.49 -18.41
N ARG A 160 -8.69 33.46 -18.71
CA ARG A 160 -8.21 32.07 -18.73
C ARG A 160 -7.13 31.91 -19.79
N LYS A 161 -5.98 31.38 -19.39
CA LYS A 161 -4.85 31.10 -20.28
C LYS A 161 -5.00 29.75 -20.98
N GLU A 162 -4.67 29.68 -22.26
CA GLU A 162 -4.74 28.46 -23.10
C GLU A 162 -3.43 28.13 -23.85
N SER A 163 -2.33 28.83 -23.54
CA SER A 163 -0.99 28.55 -24.09
C SER A 163 0.07 28.65 -23.00
N ILE A 164 1.22 28.02 -23.21
CA ILE A 164 2.39 28.04 -22.31
C ILE A 164 3.59 28.76 -22.96
N ASP A 165 3.51 29.13 -24.25
CA ASP A 165 4.67 29.53 -25.05
C ASP A 165 5.37 30.82 -24.56
N ASP A 166 4.63 31.67 -23.83
CA ASP A 166 5.09 32.94 -23.27
C ASP A 166 5.52 32.85 -21.80
N GLU A 167 5.39 31.68 -21.15
CA GLU A 167 5.74 31.47 -19.74
C GLU A 167 7.26 31.34 -19.54
N THR A 168 7.96 32.46 -19.66
CA THR A 168 9.43 32.54 -19.68
C THR A 168 10.05 33.22 -18.46
N LYS A 169 9.22 33.57 -17.45
CA LYS A 169 9.71 34.22 -16.21
C LYS A 169 10.61 33.32 -15.36
N TYR A 170 10.39 32.01 -15.41
CA TYR A 170 11.04 31.01 -14.55
C TYR A 170 11.77 29.91 -15.33
N VAL A 171 11.98 30.13 -16.63
CA VAL A 171 12.64 29.19 -17.54
C VAL A 171 13.21 29.97 -18.72
N ASP A 172 14.37 29.56 -19.23
CA ASP A 172 14.98 30.19 -20.39
C ASP A 172 14.07 30.06 -21.63
N ALA A 173 13.82 31.18 -22.29
CA ALA A 173 12.87 31.27 -23.41
C ALA A 173 13.30 30.42 -24.61
N GLU A 174 14.60 30.36 -24.90
CA GLU A 174 15.13 29.60 -26.03
C GLU A 174 15.06 28.10 -25.73
N GLN A 175 15.41 27.68 -24.50
CA GLN A 175 15.29 26.29 -24.08
C GLN A 175 13.83 25.80 -24.09
N LEU A 176 12.89 26.62 -23.59
CA LEU A 176 11.45 26.29 -23.60
C LEU A 176 10.96 26.04 -25.03
N LYS A 177 11.27 26.96 -25.95
CA LYS A 177 10.89 26.85 -27.36
C LYS A 177 11.46 25.58 -28.00
N GLN A 178 12.74 25.29 -27.81
CA GLN A 178 13.37 24.10 -28.37
C GLN A 178 12.74 22.80 -27.85
N MET A 179 12.35 22.74 -26.58
CA MET A 179 11.68 21.57 -26.01
C MET A 179 10.26 21.41 -26.57
N LEU A 180 9.49 22.50 -26.70
CA LEU A 180 8.15 22.47 -27.31
C LEU A 180 8.21 22.03 -28.78
N ASP A 181 9.17 22.56 -29.54
CA ASP A 181 9.43 22.16 -30.92
C ASP A 181 9.79 20.66 -30.99
N ALA A 182 10.62 20.16 -30.07
CA ALA A 182 10.98 18.74 -30.01
C ALA A 182 9.78 17.82 -29.69
N LYS A 183 8.81 18.27 -28.89
CA LYS A 183 7.56 17.51 -28.62
C LYS A 183 6.72 17.36 -29.89
N SER A 184 6.60 18.42 -30.69
CA SER A 184 5.75 18.44 -31.91
C SER A 184 6.18 17.45 -33.00
N VAL A 185 7.46 17.06 -33.03
CA VAL A 185 7.98 16.07 -33.99
C VAL A 185 7.25 14.72 -33.87
N PHE A 186 6.78 14.39 -32.66
CA PHE A 186 6.11 13.14 -32.35
C PHE A 186 4.63 13.10 -32.74
N ASP A 187 4.02 14.23 -33.09
CA ASP A 187 2.62 14.29 -33.55
C ASP A 187 2.39 13.46 -34.84
N SER A 188 3.47 13.22 -35.59
CA SER A 188 3.49 12.41 -36.81
C SER A 188 3.68 10.89 -36.57
N LEU A 189 3.97 10.47 -35.33
CA LEU A 189 4.20 9.07 -34.96
C LEU A 189 2.94 8.44 -34.38
N THR A 190 2.74 7.14 -34.67
CA THR A 190 1.69 6.40 -33.96
C THR A 190 2.08 6.15 -32.51
N GLN A 191 1.11 6.07 -31.60
CA GLN A 191 1.36 5.83 -30.17
C GLN A 191 2.16 4.52 -29.93
N ARG A 192 1.92 3.50 -30.75
CA ARG A 192 2.64 2.22 -30.68
C ARG A 192 4.12 2.38 -31.03
N GLU A 193 4.44 3.05 -32.14
CA GLU A 193 5.83 3.28 -32.56
C GLU A 193 6.59 4.10 -31.52
N LEU A 194 5.94 5.15 -30.97
CA LEU A 194 6.52 5.95 -29.89
C LEU A 194 6.79 5.10 -28.65
N ASN A 195 5.86 4.23 -28.26
CA ASN A 195 6.03 3.32 -27.13
C ASN A 195 7.18 2.32 -27.34
N GLU A 196 7.28 1.71 -28.53
CA GLU A 196 8.37 0.78 -28.87
C GLU A 196 9.74 1.47 -28.88
N ALA A 197 9.84 2.68 -29.43
CA ALA A 197 11.06 3.49 -29.39
C ALA A 197 11.44 3.87 -27.96
N ARG A 198 10.47 4.35 -27.18
CA ARG A 198 10.63 4.73 -25.78
C ARG A 198 11.13 3.57 -24.91
N THR A 199 10.54 2.38 -25.05
CA THR A 199 10.91 1.20 -24.26
C THR A 199 12.35 0.76 -24.53
N ARG A 200 12.83 0.89 -25.77
CA ARG A 200 14.22 0.60 -26.13
C ARG A 200 15.20 1.69 -25.72
N ALA A 201 14.75 2.95 -25.72
CA ALA A 201 15.58 4.12 -25.48
C ALA A 201 15.76 4.49 -24.00
N ASN A 202 14.77 4.24 -23.15
CA ASN A 202 14.85 4.61 -21.74
C ASN A 202 15.77 3.62 -20.97
N PRO A 203 16.90 4.06 -20.41
CA PRO A 203 17.83 3.18 -19.70
C PRO A 203 17.22 2.53 -18.43
N TYR A 204 16.15 3.09 -17.88
CA TYR A 204 15.51 2.60 -16.65
C TYR A 204 14.19 1.84 -16.90
N GLU A 205 13.80 1.55 -18.15
CA GLU A 205 12.47 0.98 -18.44
C GLU A 205 12.28 -0.45 -17.86
N THR A 206 13.35 -1.26 -17.84
CA THR A 206 13.35 -2.65 -17.32
C THR A 206 13.13 -2.74 -15.81
N ILE A 207 13.22 -1.63 -15.07
CA ILE A 207 12.84 -1.57 -13.65
C ILE A 207 11.37 -2.00 -13.49
N GLY A 208 10.51 -1.56 -14.40
CA GLY A 208 9.11 -1.98 -14.48
C GLY A 208 8.37 -1.82 -13.14
N SER A 209 7.53 -2.79 -12.81
CA SER A 209 6.78 -2.86 -11.54
C SER A 209 7.43 -3.76 -10.49
N ALA A 210 8.58 -4.39 -10.81
CA ALA A 210 9.16 -5.48 -10.00
C ALA A 210 8.08 -6.50 -9.60
N PHE A 211 7.92 -6.79 -8.30
CA PHE A 211 6.89 -7.68 -7.76
C PHE A 211 5.62 -6.92 -7.29
N PHE A 212 5.57 -5.60 -7.41
CA PHE A 212 4.41 -4.78 -7.04
C PHE A 212 3.30 -4.84 -8.12
N GLN A 213 2.13 -4.28 -7.80
CA GLN A 213 1.00 -4.25 -8.72
C GLN A 213 1.30 -3.41 -9.97
N ASN A 214 2.05 -2.31 -9.84
CA ASN A 214 2.34 -1.36 -10.91
C ASN A 214 3.66 -0.62 -10.68
N ARG A 215 4.07 0.19 -11.66
CA ARG A 215 5.34 0.95 -11.64
C ARG A 215 5.34 2.12 -10.66
N ALA A 216 4.18 2.60 -10.21
CA ALA A 216 4.10 3.71 -9.27
C ALA A 216 4.73 3.34 -7.93
N ALA A 217 4.58 2.08 -7.47
CA ALA A 217 5.28 1.57 -6.29
C ALA A 217 6.81 1.73 -6.40
N MET A 218 7.37 1.47 -7.58
CA MET A 218 8.81 1.63 -7.82
C MET A 218 9.25 3.10 -7.82
N LYS A 219 8.35 4.04 -8.16
CA LYS A 219 8.64 5.47 -8.00
C LYS A 219 8.78 5.85 -6.54
N THR A 220 7.88 5.38 -5.67
CA THR A 220 8.00 5.60 -4.23
C THR A 220 9.25 4.93 -3.68
N ALA A 221 9.58 3.71 -4.10
CA ALA A 221 10.81 3.03 -3.70
C ALA A 221 12.08 3.81 -4.06
N ASN A 222 12.12 4.29 -5.31
CA ASN A 222 13.22 5.10 -5.83
C ASN A 222 13.36 6.39 -5.02
N MET A 223 12.27 7.17 -4.87
CA MET A 223 12.34 8.44 -4.16
C MET A 223 12.63 8.22 -2.66
N ASP A 224 12.04 7.23 -2.01
CA ASP A 224 12.30 6.93 -0.61
C ASP A 224 13.80 6.67 -0.39
N ALA A 225 14.46 5.87 -1.24
CA ALA A 225 15.90 5.65 -1.14
C ALA A 225 16.74 6.92 -1.42
N VAL A 226 16.39 7.67 -2.48
CA VAL A 226 17.10 8.90 -2.88
C VAL A 226 17.07 9.96 -1.77
N PHE A 227 15.94 10.07 -1.07
CA PHE A 227 15.76 11.02 0.02
C PHE A 227 16.14 10.44 1.40
N GLY A 228 16.94 9.36 1.45
CA GLY A 228 17.46 8.81 2.71
C GLY A 228 16.40 8.15 3.59
N PHE A 229 15.40 7.52 2.97
CA PHE A 229 14.29 6.79 3.58
C PHE A 229 13.38 7.63 4.48
N ILE A 230 13.25 8.94 4.20
CA ILE A 230 12.39 9.85 4.97
C ILE A 230 10.90 9.57 4.83
N PHE A 231 10.46 8.88 3.76
CA PHE A 231 9.03 8.59 3.57
C PHE A 231 8.62 7.38 4.40
N SER A 232 9.39 6.29 4.35
CA SER A 232 9.12 5.12 5.20
C SER A 232 9.62 5.27 6.65
N GLN A 233 10.50 6.25 6.90
CA GLN A 233 11.23 6.46 8.15
C GLN A 233 12.09 5.23 8.53
N GLU A 234 12.62 4.54 7.53
CA GLU A 234 13.46 3.35 7.68
C GLU A 234 14.95 3.70 7.59
N PHE A 235 15.44 4.48 8.54
CA PHE A 235 16.82 5.01 8.49
C PHE A 235 17.91 3.96 8.78
N LYS A 236 17.55 2.86 9.44
CA LYS A 236 18.49 1.80 9.85
C LYS A 236 18.40 0.63 8.89
N LEU A 237 19.49 0.39 8.17
CA LEU A 237 19.56 -0.67 7.16
C LEU A 237 19.31 -2.06 7.75
N ASP A 238 19.83 -2.33 8.96
CA ASP A 238 19.67 -3.63 9.62
C ASP A 238 18.20 -3.93 9.96
N THR A 239 17.47 -2.96 10.51
CA THR A 239 16.04 -3.13 10.82
C THR A 239 15.21 -3.24 9.55
N MET A 240 15.57 -2.48 8.51
CA MET A 240 14.93 -2.57 7.20
C MET A 240 15.13 -3.96 6.58
N ARG A 241 16.36 -4.49 6.55
CA ARG A 241 16.68 -5.82 6.00
C ARG A 241 16.13 -6.96 6.86
N ALA A 242 16.01 -6.76 8.17
CA ALA A 242 15.34 -7.72 9.04
C ALA A 242 13.87 -7.90 8.64
N LYS A 243 13.17 -6.83 8.26
CA LYS A 243 11.78 -6.90 7.77
C LYS A 243 11.71 -7.31 6.31
N ASN A 244 12.53 -6.73 5.45
CA ASN A 244 12.53 -6.90 4.00
C ASN A 244 13.91 -7.42 3.55
N PRO A 245 14.21 -8.71 3.74
CA PRO A 245 15.48 -9.27 3.34
C PRO A 245 15.65 -9.24 1.81
N MET A 246 16.88 -9.00 1.36
CA MET A 246 17.23 -9.00 -0.07
C MET A 246 17.24 -10.41 -0.66
N ASP A 247 17.65 -11.39 0.16
CA ASP A 247 17.59 -12.81 -0.18
C ASP A 247 16.24 -13.40 0.26
N PRO A 248 15.42 -13.92 -0.69
CA PRO A 248 14.14 -14.55 -0.38
C PRO A 248 14.23 -15.78 0.55
N SER A 249 15.41 -16.38 0.70
CA SER A 249 15.63 -17.54 1.59
C SER A 249 15.69 -17.17 3.07
N VAL A 250 15.90 -15.89 3.38
CA VAL A 250 16.00 -15.38 4.75
C VAL A 250 14.59 -15.07 5.27
N GLU A 251 14.24 -15.65 6.42
CA GLU A 251 12.96 -15.38 7.08
C GLU A 251 12.93 -13.95 7.64
N PRO A 252 11.91 -13.16 7.30
CA PRO A 252 11.78 -11.80 7.82
C PRO A 252 11.35 -11.81 9.29
N THR A 253 11.77 -10.78 10.03
CA THR A 253 11.42 -10.57 11.44
C THR A 253 10.88 -9.17 11.66
N ASN A 254 9.95 -9.03 12.61
CA ASN A 254 9.39 -7.73 12.95
C ASN A 254 10.27 -7.00 13.97
N ALA A 255 11.09 -6.06 13.49
CA ALA A 255 11.95 -5.22 14.31
C ALA A 255 11.20 -4.06 15.01
N ASP A 256 9.93 -3.80 14.66
CA ASP A 256 9.18 -2.61 15.07
C ASP A 256 7.98 -2.91 15.99
N ARG A 257 7.99 -4.06 16.67
CA ARG A 257 6.88 -4.44 17.57
C ARG A 257 6.54 -3.37 18.61
N SER A 258 7.57 -2.76 19.19
CA SER A 258 7.44 -1.70 20.21
C SER A 258 7.44 -0.27 19.65
N SER A 259 7.69 -0.09 18.35
CA SER A 259 7.68 1.22 17.70
C SER A 259 6.25 1.75 17.60
N GLU A 260 6.07 3.07 17.53
CA GLU A 260 4.75 3.67 17.29
C GLU A 260 4.16 3.26 15.92
N MET A 261 2.84 3.40 15.78
CA MET A 261 2.15 3.12 14.51
C MET A 261 2.49 4.16 13.45
N PHE A 262 2.88 3.74 12.25
CA PHE A 262 3.15 4.65 11.15
C PHE A 262 1.88 4.93 10.32
N TYR A 263 1.32 6.11 10.48
CA TYR A 263 0.18 6.58 9.67
C TYR A 263 0.61 7.29 8.38
N PHE A 264 -0.01 6.95 7.25
CA PHE A 264 0.19 7.64 5.97
C PHE A 264 -1.13 7.87 5.22
N ALA A 265 -1.13 8.83 4.29
CA ALA A 265 -2.24 9.08 3.37
C ALA A 265 -1.77 8.99 1.90
N ASP A 266 -2.64 8.48 1.02
CA ASP A 266 -2.40 8.33 -0.42
C ASP A 266 -3.58 8.93 -1.19
N VAL A 267 -3.37 10.13 -1.75
CA VAL A 267 -4.42 10.97 -2.34
C VAL A 267 -4.25 11.03 -3.86
N CYS A 268 -5.36 10.96 -4.60
CA CYS A 268 -5.39 10.86 -6.06
C CYS A 268 -4.57 9.69 -6.63
N ALA A 269 -4.51 8.58 -5.89
CA ALA A 269 -3.49 7.54 -6.10
C ALA A 269 -4.04 6.18 -6.55
N GLY A 270 -5.26 6.11 -7.08
CA GLY A 270 -5.75 4.87 -7.69
C GLY A 270 -4.80 4.39 -8.81
N PRO A 271 -4.36 3.12 -8.81
CA PRO A 271 -4.93 1.97 -8.09
C PRO A 271 -4.29 1.62 -6.73
N GLY A 272 -3.35 2.41 -6.20
CA GLY A 272 -2.74 2.23 -4.86
C GLY A 272 -1.29 1.72 -4.85
N GLY A 273 -0.51 2.00 -5.89
CA GLY A 273 0.89 1.55 -5.98
C GLY A 273 1.80 2.13 -4.89
N PHE A 274 1.63 3.43 -4.58
CA PHE A 274 2.41 4.11 -3.53
C PHE A 274 2.13 3.49 -2.15
N SER A 275 0.85 3.28 -1.84
CA SER A 275 0.41 2.57 -0.63
C SER A 275 0.98 1.17 -0.49
N GLU A 276 1.02 0.39 -1.59
CA GLU A 276 1.56 -0.97 -1.58
C GLU A 276 3.05 -0.98 -1.19
N TYR A 277 3.84 -0.03 -1.70
CA TYR A 277 5.25 0.11 -1.34
C TYR A 277 5.42 0.42 0.16
N ILE A 278 4.71 1.42 0.69
CA ILE A 278 4.85 1.81 2.10
C ILE A 278 4.43 0.66 3.02
N LEU A 279 3.29 0.01 2.76
CA LEU A 279 2.85 -1.14 3.55
C LEU A 279 3.81 -2.32 3.46
N TRP A 280 4.44 -2.55 2.30
CA TRP A 280 5.47 -3.58 2.16
C TRP A 280 6.75 -3.23 2.93
N ARG A 281 7.23 -1.98 2.86
CA ARG A 281 8.46 -1.52 3.51
C ARG A 281 8.32 -1.45 5.04
N LYS A 282 7.17 -1.01 5.55
CA LYS A 282 6.89 -1.03 7.00
C LYS A 282 6.63 -2.45 7.50
N LYS A 283 5.99 -3.27 6.65
CA LYS A 283 5.64 -4.68 6.86
C LYS A 283 4.77 -4.94 8.11
N TYR A 284 4.23 -6.15 8.21
CA TYR A 284 3.43 -6.61 9.34
C TYR A 284 2.29 -5.62 9.65
N TYR A 285 2.10 -5.27 10.91
CA TYR A 285 1.10 -4.34 11.42
C TYR A 285 1.72 -3.02 11.91
N ASN A 286 2.79 -2.57 11.24
CA ASN A 286 3.54 -1.38 11.64
C ASN A 286 3.03 -0.08 10.99
N ALA A 287 2.06 -0.17 10.09
CA ALA A 287 1.51 1.00 9.40
C ALA A 287 -0.01 0.90 9.16
N LYS A 288 -0.64 2.06 9.09
CA LYS A 288 -2.05 2.27 8.72
C LYS A 288 -2.12 3.33 7.63
N GLY A 289 -2.78 3.01 6.53
CA GLY A 289 -2.94 3.91 5.39
C GLY A 289 -4.38 4.40 5.21
N PHE A 290 -4.52 5.64 4.77
CA PHE A 290 -5.78 6.25 4.35
C PHE A 290 -5.70 6.61 2.86
N GLY A 291 -6.73 6.27 2.10
CA GLY A 291 -6.79 6.50 0.65
C GLY A 291 -7.89 7.44 0.28
N PHE A 292 -7.64 8.34 -0.68
CA PHE A 292 -8.66 9.22 -1.24
C PHE A 292 -8.46 9.35 -2.75
N THR A 293 -9.38 8.84 -3.57
CA THR A 293 -9.25 8.91 -5.04
C THR A 293 -10.62 8.85 -5.71
N LEU A 294 -10.70 9.33 -6.95
CA LEU A 294 -11.92 9.28 -7.75
C LEU A 294 -12.45 7.85 -7.89
N VAL A 295 -13.75 7.67 -7.67
CA VAL A 295 -14.42 6.38 -7.86
C VAL A 295 -14.45 5.95 -9.34
N GLY A 296 -14.60 4.65 -9.58
CA GLY A 296 -14.78 4.09 -10.92
C GLY A 296 -13.48 3.54 -11.52
N ASN A 297 -13.07 4.03 -12.70
CA ASN A 297 -11.90 3.48 -13.39
C ASN A 297 -10.57 3.85 -12.73
N ASN A 298 -10.56 4.95 -11.98
CA ASN A 298 -9.39 5.49 -11.28
C ASN A 298 -9.41 5.14 -9.78
N ASP A 299 -10.19 4.13 -9.41
CA ASP A 299 -10.35 3.68 -8.03
C ASP A 299 -9.18 2.78 -7.59
N PHE A 300 -9.03 2.60 -6.28
CA PHE A 300 -8.09 1.65 -5.70
C PHE A 300 -8.39 0.23 -6.15
N LYS A 301 -7.35 -0.52 -6.53
CA LYS A 301 -7.44 -1.95 -6.84
C LYS A 301 -6.79 -2.74 -5.70
N LEU A 302 -7.36 -2.64 -4.50
CA LEU A 302 -6.81 -3.24 -3.27
C LEU A 302 -6.64 -4.76 -3.38
N GLN A 303 -7.50 -5.44 -4.13
CA GLN A 303 -7.40 -6.86 -4.44
C GLN A 303 -6.16 -7.23 -5.28
N ASN A 304 -5.56 -6.24 -5.97
CA ASN A 304 -4.36 -6.43 -6.77
C ASN A 304 -3.07 -6.21 -5.98
N PHE A 305 -3.13 -5.83 -4.70
CA PHE A 305 -1.94 -5.71 -3.85
C PHE A 305 -1.26 -7.07 -3.76
N ARG A 306 -0.01 -7.15 -4.20
CA ARG A 306 0.78 -8.38 -4.30
C ARG A 306 1.74 -8.52 -3.15
N ALA A 307 2.39 -7.42 -2.76
CA ALA A 307 3.50 -7.43 -1.82
C ALA A 307 3.07 -7.42 -0.34
N THR A 308 1.82 -7.09 -0.04
CA THR A 308 1.32 -6.91 1.34
C THR A 308 -0.21 -7.03 1.42
N SER A 309 -0.76 -7.04 2.63
CA SER A 309 -2.21 -7.05 2.87
C SER A 309 -2.79 -5.65 2.77
N ALA A 310 -3.83 -5.48 1.94
CA ALA A 310 -4.59 -4.24 1.87
C ALA A 310 -5.50 -4.00 3.10
N ASN A 311 -5.56 -4.92 4.07
CA ASN A 311 -6.42 -4.77 5.25
C ASN A 311 -6.06 -3.56 6.13
N TYR A 312 -4.80 -3.13 6.09
CA TYR A 312 -4.31 -1.94 6.81
C TYR A 312 -4.51 -0.63 6.03
N PHE A 313 -5.19 -0.70 4.88
CA PHE A 313 -5.52 0.46 4.07
C PHE A 313 -7.03 0.71 4.09
N GLU A 314 -7.41 1.97 4.26
CA GLU A 314 -8.81 2.39 4.28
C GLU A 314 -9.04 3.47 3.23
N ALA A 315 -9.78 3.11 2.17
CA ALA A 315 -10.26 4.06 1.18
C ALA A 315 -11.46 4.85 1.72
N PHE A 316 -11.45 6.16 1.52
CA PHE A 316 -12.48 7.13 1.84
C PHE A 316 -12.74 8.00 0.61
N TYR A 317 -14.00 8.37 0.36
CA TYR A 317 -14.42 9.02 -0.89
C TYR A 317 -15.14 10.36 -0.66
N GLY A 318 -15.02 10.94 0.54
CA GLY A 318 -15.67 12.20 0.91
C GLY A 318 -17.17 12.05 1.12
N ASP A 319 -17.80 13.12 1.61
CA ASP A 319 -19.25 13.16 1.86
C ASP A 319 -20.06 13.07 0.56
N ALA A 320 -19.51 13.56 -0.56
CA ALA A 320 -20.10 13.38 -1.88
C ALA A 320 -19.95 11.95 -2.44
N ASN A 321 -19.11 11.12 -1.81
CA ASN A 321 -18.85 9.72 -2.16
C ASN A 321 -18.39 9.53 -3.63
N ASP A 322 -17.65 10.51 -4.15
CA ASP A 322 -17.09 10.52 -5.51
C ASP A 322 -15.55 10.54 -5.50
N GLY A 323 -14.92 10.85 -4.36
CA GLY A 323 -13.47 10.96 -4.22
C GLY A 323 -12.86 12.13 -5.00
N ASP A 324 -13.65 13.16 -5.30
CA ASP A 324 -13.16 14.36 -5.96
C ASP A 324 -12.41 15.26 -4.96
N VAL A 325 -11.09 15.37 -5.14
CA VAL A 325 -10.21 16.15 -4.26
C VAL A 325 -10.42 17.66 -4.44
N THR A 326 -11.06 18.08 -5.53
CA THR A 326 -11.27 19.50 -5.83
C THR A 326 -12.49 20.09 -5.11
N ASN A 327 -13.39 19.23 -4.63
CA ASN A 327 -14.59 19.61 -3.89
C ASN A 327 -14.21 20.01 -2.44
N PRO A 328 -14.47 21.27 -2.01
CA PRO A 328 -14.19 21.74 -0.65
C PRO A 328 -14.78 20.85 0.46
N ASP A 329 -16.03 20.41 0.32
CA ASP A 329 -16.71 19.57 1.33
C ASP A 329 -16.01 18.20 1.49
N ASN A 330 -15.46 17.67 0.39
CA ASN A 330 -14.68 16.43 0.42
C ASN A 330 -13.33 16.61 1.12
N ILE A 331 -12.69 17.77 0.97
CA ILE A 331 -11.44 18.09 1.67
C ILE A 331 -11.69 18.16 3.19
N ASP A 332 -12.74 18.86 3.61
CA ASP A 332 -13.06 19.02 5.03
C ASP A 332 -13.47 17.68 5.68
N SER A 333 -14.29 16.88 5.00
CA SER A 333 -14.64 15.53 5.47
C SER A 333 -13.45 14.57 5.51
N LEU A 334 -12.47 14.73 4.60
CA LEU A 334 -11.21 13.96 4.62
C LEU A 334 -10.32 14.37 5.82
N GLU A 335 -10.21 15.67 6.10
CA GLU A 335 -9.51 16.21 7.28
C GLU A 335 -10.10 15.61 8.57
N GLU A 336 -11.43 15.63 8.72
CA GLU A 336 -12.12 15.05 9.87
C GLU A 336 -11.91 13.53 9.97
N HIS A 337 -12.01 12.81 8.85
CA HIS A 337 -11.82 11.37 8.79
C HIS A 337 -10.42 10.96 9.29
N ILE A 338 -9.37 11.61 8.78
CA ILE A 338 -7.99 11.32 9.17
C ILE A 338 -7.72 11.76 10.61
N SER A 339 -8.26 12.91 11.03
CA SER A 339 -8.16 13.36 12.42
C SER A 339 -8.70 12.30 13.40
N LYS A 340 -9.90 11.75 13.14
CA LYS A 340 -10.47 10.65 13.92
C LYS A 340 -9.59 9.39 13.91
N GLY A 341 -9.08 9.00 12.74
CA GLY A 341 -8.24 7.81 12.59
C GLY A 341 -6.82 7.90 13.16
N THR A 342 -6.37 9.12 13.51
CA THR A 342 -5.00 9.40 13.97
C THR A 342 -4.95 10.08 15.33
N ASN A 343 -6.05 10.04 16.10
CA ASN A 343 -6.18 10.69 17.41
C ASN A 343 -5.86 12.19 17.37
N GLY A 344 -6.32 12.89 16.34
CA GLY A 344 -6.15 14.33 16.15
C GLY A 344 -4.74 14.77 15.76
N LYS A 345 -3.81 13.85 15.49
CA LYS A 345 -2.42 14.20 15.16
C LYS A 345 -2.16 14.41 13.67
N GLY A 346 -2.91 13.76 12.79
CA GLY A 346 -2.60 13.72 11.35
C GLY A 346 -1.61 12.60 10.98
N VAL A 347 -1.25 12.51 9.70
CA VAL A 347 -0.37 11.45 9.15
C VAL A 347 1.11 11.85 9.16
N HIS A 348 2.01 10.87 9.25
CA HIS A 348 3.46 11.11 9.16
C HIS A 348 3.90 11.41 7.72
N LEU A 349 3.19 10.83 6.75
CA LEU A 349 3.48 10.95 5.33
C LEU A 349 2.17 11.14 4.57
N MET A 350 2.10 12.14 3.69
CA MET A 350 1.12 12.19 2.61
C MET A 350 1.82 11.99 1.27
N MET A 351 1.20 11.21 0.39
CA MET A 351 1.64 10.96 -0.98
C MET A 351 0.52 11.35 -1.93
N ALA A 352 0.87 11.93 -3.09
CA ALA A 352 -0.11 12.32 -4.09
C ALA A 352 0.40 12.12 -5.54
N ASP A 353 -0.41 11.50 -6.41
CA ASP A 353 -0.07 11.19 -7.82
C ASP A 353 -1.13 11.68 -8.82
N GLY A 354 -1.84 12.76 -8.47
CA GLY A 354 -2.95 13.29 -9.26
C GLY A 354 -2.54 13.67 -10.68
N GLY A 355 -3.32 13.17 -11.63
CA GLY A 355 -3.17 13.49 -13.04
C GLY A 355 -4.32 12.89 -13.84
N PHE A 356 -4.57 13.47 -15.01
CA PHE A 356 -5.59 12.97 -15.94
C PHE A 356 -5.07 13.00 -17.37
N CYS A 357 -5.79 12.30 -18.25
CA CYS A 357 -5.43 12.16 -19.64
C CYS A 357 -5.66 13.48 -20.38
N VAL A 358 -4.62 14.03 -21.01
CA VAL A 358 -4.66 15.29 -21.78
C VAL A 358 -4.32 15.06 -23.25
N ASP A 359 -4.76 13.93 -23.81
CA ASP A 359 -4.42 13.50 -25.18
C ASP A 359 -4.63 14.65 -26.20
N GLY A 360 -3.56 15.06 -26.88
CA GLY A 360 -3.54 16.15 -27.86
C GLY A 360 -3.43 17.57 -27.28
N LYS A 361 -3.22 17.70 -25.97
CA LYS A 361 -3.06 18.96 -25.22
C LYS A 361 -1.92 18.86 -24.19
N GLU A 362 -0.91 18.04 -24.48
CA GLU A 362 0.21 17.74 -23.57
C GLU A 362 1.01 19.00 -23.18
N ASN A 363 1.15 19.97 -24.08
CA ASN A 363 1.89 21.21 -23.82
C ASN A 363 1.23 22.10 -22.76
N ILE A 364 -0.08 22.04 -22.57
CA ILE A 364 -0.81 22.84 -21.59
C ILE A 364 -1.25 22.03 -20.36
N GLN A 365 -0.63 20.86 -20.15
CA GLN A 365 -0.97 19.96 -19.04
C GLN A 365 -0.85 20.63 -17.67
N GLU A 366 0.13 21.53 -17.49
CA GLU A 366 0.30 22.33 -16.28
C GLU A 366 -0.96 23.16 -15.99
N ILE A 367 -1.39 23.97 -16.97
CA ILE A 367 -2.57 24.85 -16.84
C ILE A 367 -3.83 24.03 -16.57
N LEU A 368 -4.00 22.91 -17.26
CA LEU A 368 -5.15 22.02 -17.06
C LEU A 368 -5.14 21.36 -15.67
N SER A 369 -3.96 21.08 -15.11
CA SER A 369 -3.80 20.39 -13.81
C SER A 369 -3.74 21.33 -12.61
N LYS A 370 -3.73 22.65 -12.82
CA LYS A 370 -3.51 23.66 -11.78
C LYS A 370 -4.37 23.49 -10.52
N ARG A 371 -5.66 23.16 -10.69
CA ARG A 371 -6.59 23.00 -9.56
C ARG A 371 -6.28 21.73 -8.77
N ILE A 372 -5.87 20.67 -9.45
CA ILE A 372 -5.42 19.42 -8.82
C ILE A 372 -4.08 19.62 -8.11
N TYR A 373 -3.16 20.45 -8.64
CA TYR A 373 -1.96 20.84 -7.88
C TYR A 373 -2.36 21.52 -6.57
N LEU A 374 -3.18 22.57 -6.66
CA LEU A 374 -3.63 23.33 -5.50
C LEU A 374 -4.26 22.40 -4.45
N CYS A 375 -5.21 21.56 -4.84
CA CYS A 375 -5.95 20.74 -3.90
C CYS A 375 -5.09 19.66 -3.24
N GLN A 376 -4.15 19.04 -3.96
CA GLN A 376 -3.24 18.05 -3.36
C GLN A 376 -2.28 18.70 -2.35
N LEU A 377 -1.76 19.90 -2.67
CA LEU A 377 -0.90 20.67 -1.78
C LEU A 377 -1.69 21.16 -0.56
N LEU A 378 -2.89 21.69 -0.76
CA LEU A 378 -3.83 22.11 0.30
C LEU A 378 -4.14 20.95 1.25
N VAL A 379 -4.51 19.78 0.73
CA VAL A 379 -4.82 18.61 1.56
C VAL A 379 -3.61 18.25 2.43
N SER A 380 -2.38 18.37 1.92
CA SER A 380 -1.18 18.12 2.74
C SER A 380 -1.10 19.03 3.97
N LEU A 381 -1.48 20.30 3.84
CA LEU A 381 -1.53 21.24 4.96
C LEU A 381 -2.69 20.95 5.92
N CYS A 382 -3.74 20.25 5.48
CA CYS A 382 -4.85 19.83 6.33
C CYS A 382 -4.54 18.58 7.16
N ILE A 383 -3.83 17.59 6.59
CA ILE A 383 -3.79 16.23 7.16
C ILE A 383 -2.42 15.77 7.65
N VAL A 384 -1.33 16.41 7.21
CA VAL A 384 0.03 16.05 7.65
C VAL A 384 0.28 16.62 9.04
N ARG A 385 0.90 15.82 9.90
CA ARG A 385 1.27 16.26 11.26
C ARG A 385 2.46 17.21 11.25
N GLU A 386 2.65 17.96 12.33
CA GLU A 386 3.89 18.73 12.56
C GLU A 386 5.13 17.82 12.45
N GLY A 387 6.14 18.26 11.69
CA GLY A 387 7.33 17.47 11.38
C GLY A 387 7.11 16.33 10.38
N GLY A 388 5.88 16.15 9.86
CA GLY A 388 5.54 15.16 8.84
C GLY A 388 6.05 15.54 7.44
N ASN A 389 6.06 14.57 6.54
CA ASN A 389 6.57 14.70 5.18
C ASN A 389 5.45 14.60 4.14
N PHE A 390 5.68 15.18 2.97
CA PHE A 390 4.75 15.16 1.85
C PHE A 390 5.52 15.02 0.54
N PHE A 391 4.96 14.31 -0.43
CA PHE A 391 5.37 14.50 -1.82
C PHE A 391 4.18 14.42 -2.76
N CYS A 392 4.25 15.18 -3.86
CA CYS A 392 3.21 15.26 -4.86
C CYS A 392 3.78 15.31 -6.26
N LYS A 393 3.15 14.56 -7.16
CA LYS A 393 3.40 14.68 -8.59
C LYS A 393 3.02 16.07 -9.10
N LEU A 394 3.92 16.64 -9.87
CA LEU A 394 3.72 17.82 -10.70
C LEU A 394 4.13 17.47 -12.14
N PHE A 395 3.80 18.36 -13.08
CA PHE A 395 4.30 18.35 -14.45
C PHE A 395 5.26 19.52 -14.64
N ASP A 396 5.02 20.34 -15.65
CA ASP A 396 5.70 21.61 -15.78
C ASP A 396 5.25 22.59 -14.68
N VAL A 397 6.15 23.51 -14.35
CA VAL A 397 6.03 24.52 -13.29
C VAL A 397 6.59 25.83 -13.84
N PHE A 398 6.01 26.30 -14.95
CA PHE A 398 6.43 27.53 -15.63
C PHE A 398 5.50 28.71 -15.34
N THR A 399 4.25 28.45 -14.95
CA THR A 399 3.27 29.50 -14.70
C THR A 399 3.47 30.15 -13.33
N PRO A 400 3.16 31.45 -13.17
CA PRO A 400 3.16 32.12 -11.87
C PRO A 400 2.29 31.42 -10.83
N PHE A 401 1.16 30.83 -11.24
CA PHE A 401 0.29 30.04 -10.37
C PHE A 401 1.03 28.85 -9.75
N SER A 402 1.67 28.01 -10.58
CA SER A 402 2.36 26.81 -10.11
C SER A 402 3.59 27.16 -9.27
N VAL A 403 4.38 28.16 -9.68
CA VAL A 403 5.55 28.62 -8.91
C VAL A 403 5.11 29.22 -7.56
N GLY A 404 4.04 30.01 -7.55
CA GLY A 404 3.45 30.54 -6.32
C GLY A 404 2.98 29.43 -5.37
N LEU A 405 2.38 28.35 -5.89
CA LEU A 405 2.06 27.18 -5.07
C LEU A 405 3.31 26.56 -4.44
N VAL A 406 4.38 26.37 -5.23
CA VAL A 406 5.65 25.83 -4.71
C VAL A 406 6.24 26.75 -3.63
N TYR A 407 6.18 28.07 -3.83
CA TYR A 407 6.66 29.06 -2.86
C TYR A 407 5.89 29.01 -1.54
N LEU A 408 4.58 28.84 -1.58
CA LEU A 408 3.77 28.63 -0.38
C LEU A 408 4.17 27.34 0.36
N MET A 409 4.48 26.26 -0.37
CA MET A 409 4.97 25.02 0.25
C MET A 409 6.37 25.17 0.86
N TYR A 410 7.24 25.94 0.23
CA TYR A 410 8.56 26.33 0.73
C TYR A 410 8.48 27.08 2.07
N VAL A 411 7.47 27.94 2.23
CA VAL A 411 7.17 28.60 3.51
C VAL A 411 6.58 27.62 4.54
N CYS A 412 5.76 26.65 4.12
CA CYS A 412 5.06 25.74 5.04
C CYS A 412 5.90 24.56 5.57
N TYR A 413 7.01 24.22 4.94
CA TYR A 413 7.86 23.08 5.32
C TYR A 413 9.28 23.53 5.67
N GLU A 414 10.01 22.73 6.45
CA GLU A 414 11.42 23.02 6.77
C GLU A 414 12.26 23.10 5.50
N LYS A 415 12.08 22.11 4.60
CA LYS A 415 12.79 22.05 3.32
C LYS A 415 11.88 21.54 2.22
N ILE A 416 12.11 22.01 0.99
CA ILE A 416 11.49 21.44 -0.20
C ILE A 416 12.53 21.05 -1.25
N SER A 417 12.14 20.13 -2.14
CA SER A 417 12.92 19.74 -3.31
C SER A 417 12.00 19.42 -4.49
N ILE A 418 12.32 19.89 -5.70
CA ILE A 418 11.67 19.47 -6.96
C ILE A 418 12.56 18.44 -7.62
N HIS A 419 12.10 17.20 -7.70
CA HIS A 419 12.90 16.07 -8.14
C HIS A 419 12.21 15.25 -9.23
N LYS A 420 12.97 14.83 -10.24
CA LYS A 420 12.49 13.89 -11.26
C LYS A 420 13.20 12.55 -11.07
N PRO A 421 12.53 11.53 -10.49
CA PRO A 421 13.15 10.23 -10.24
C PRO A 421 13.46 9.51 -11.54
N HIS A 422 14.48 8.65 -11.56
CA HIS A 422 14.82 7.82 -12.75
C HIS A 422 13.67 6.89 -13.19
N THR A 423 12.82 6.50 -12.25
CA THR A 423 11.59 5.73 -12.50
C THR A 423 10.46 6.55 -13.16
N SER A 424 10.60 7.88 -13.24
CA SER A 424 9.79 8.73 -14.10
C SER A 424 10.39 8.76 -15.50
N ARG A 425 9.58 8.52 -16.53
CA ARG A 425 10.05 8.49 -17.92
C ARG A 425 10.73 9.82 -18.27
N PRO A 426 11.94 9.81 -18.85
CA PRO A 426 12.78 11.01 -18.92
C PRO A 426 12.27 12.10 -19.89
N ALA A 427 11.53 11.71 -20.95
CA ALA A 427 10.99 12.65 -21.94
C ALA A 427 9.64 13.27 -21.56
N ASN A 428 9.02 12.91 -20.43
CA ASN A 428 7.78 13.53 -19.98
C ASN A 428 8.06 14.68 -18.99
N SER A 429 7.06 15.53 -18.79
CA SER A 429 7.16 16.65 -17.85
C SER A 429 6.95 16.24 -16.39
N GLU A 430 6.67 14.96 -16.09
CA GLU A 430 6.42 14.48 -14.73
C GLU A 430 7.65 14.67 -13.84
N ARG A 431 7.44 15.32 -12.71
CA ARG A 431 8.39 15.50 -11.61
C ARG A 431 7.62 15.52 -10.30
N TYR A 432 8.30 15.60 -9.17
CA TYR A 432 7.69 15.57 -7.85
C TYR A 432 8.18 16.75 -7.04
N ILE A 433 7.29 17.41 -6.30
CA ILE A 433 7.69 18.24 -5.15
C ILE A 433 7.76 17.35 -3.92
N ILE A 434 8.83 17.47 -3.16
CA ILE A 434 9.10 16.75 -1.92
C ILE A 434 9.23 17.79 -0.83
N CYS A 435 8.41 17.68 0.21
CA CYS A 435 8.38 18.59 1.33
C CYS A 435 8.70 17.82 2.62
N LYS A 436 9.68 18.30 3.38
CA LYS A 436 10.15 17.68 4.61
C LYS A 436 9.84 18.58 5.81
N GLY A 437 9.24 18.00 6.85
CA GLY A 437 8.99 18.67 8.12
C GLY A 437 7.96 19.80 8.04
N LEU A 438 6.67 19.48 8.10
CA LEU A 438 5.61 20.49 8.13
C LEU A 438 5.75 21.41 9.35
N LYS A 439 5.74 22.73 9.13
CA LYS A 439 5.69 23.76 10.17
C LYS A 439 4.23 24.11 10.47
N ALA A 440 3.76 23.82 11.69
CA ALA A 440 2.34 23.87 12.03
C ALA A 440 1.69 25.25 11.82
N GLU A 441 2.33 26.33 12.29
CA GLU A 441 1.73 27.67 12.25
C GLU A 441 1.71 28.28 10.82
N PRO A 442 2.81 28.26 10.04
CA PRO A 442 2.76 28.65 8.63
C PRO A 442 1.72 27.85 7.83
N ALA A 443 1.66 26.53 8.05
CA ALA A 443 0.70 25.66 7.39
C ALA A 443 -0.75 26.06 7.71
N ARG A 444 -1.05 26.41 8.96
CA ARG A 444 -2.39 26.86 9.38
C ARG A 444 -2.84 28.10 8.60
N ILE A 445 -1.98 29.12 8.47
CA ILE A 445 -2.29 30.38 7.79
C ILE A 445 -2.49 30.15 6.28
N VAL A 446 -1.52 29.49 5.64
CA VAL A 446 -1.55 29.23 4.19
C VAL A 446 -2.70 28.30 3.80
N ARG A 447 -3.06 27.33 4.64
CA ARG A 447 -4.19 26.44 4.42
C ARG A 447 -5.50 27.21 4.26
N GLU A 448 -5.78 28.18 5.13
CA GLU A 448 -7.02 28.98 5.03
C GLU A 448 -7.06 29.82 3.76
N TYR A 449 -5.92 30.35 3.33
CA TYR A 449 -5.81 31.04 2.05
C TYR A 449 -6.08 30.11 0.86
N LEU A 450 -5.44 28.94 0.81
CA LEU A 450 -5.66 27.98 -0.28
C LEU A 450 -7.09 27.43 -0.32
N LYS A 451 -7.77 27.29 0.84
CA LYS A 451 -9.22 26.97 0.87
C LYS A 451 -10.04 28.05 0.16
N LYS A 452 -9.77 29.34 0.42
CA LYS A 452 -10.44 30.46 -0.27
C LYS A 452 -10.16 30.45 -1.79
N VAL A 453 -8.92 30.19 -2.19
CA VAL A 453 -8.54 30.10 -3.61
C VAL A 453 -9.28 28.95 -4.30
N ASN A 454 -9.38 27.76 -3.67
CA ASN A 454 -10.13 26.64 -4.24
C ASN A 454 -11.62 26.97 -4.39
N ASN A 455 -12.21 27.62 -3.39
CA ASN A 455 -13.59 28.11 -3.48
C ASN A 455 -13.76 29.09 -4.63
N LYS A 456 -12.78 29.99 -4.84
CA LYS A 456 -12.83 30.92 -5.96
C LYS A 456 -12.75 30.21 -7.32
N LEU A 457 -11.91 29.19 -7.44
CA LEU A 457 -11.85 28.35 -8.65
C LEU A 457 -13.18 27.62 -8.90
N GLU A 458 -13.85 27.10 -7.86
CA GLU A 458 -15.18 26.50 -7.98
C GLU A 458 -16.22 27.53 -8.47
N GLU A 459 -16.20 28.77 -7.96
CA GLU A 459 -17.11 29.85 -8.42
C GLU A 459 -16.94 30.19 -9.91
N LEU A 460 -15.69 30.15 -10.40
CA LEU A 460 -15.36 30.49 -11.78
C LEU A 460 -15.67 29.34 -12.76
N GLU A 461 -15.93 28.13 -12.28
CA GLU A 461 -16.28 26.98 -13.12
C GLU A 461 -17.78 27.00 -13.49
N PRO A 462 -18.14 27.16 -14.79
CA PRO A 462 -19.53 27.47 -15.18
C PRO A 462 -20.56 26.34 -15.00
N GLU A 463 -20.12 25.09 -14.83
CA GLU A 463 -20.91 23.90 -14.52
C GLU A 463 -19.91 22.72 -14.40
N ARG A 464 -19.85 22.05 -13.24
CA ARG A 464 -18.94 20.92 -12.99
C ARG A 464 -18.97 19.91 -14.14
N GLN A 465 -17.80 19.49 -14.62
CA GLN A 465 -17.67 18.33 -15.53
C GLN A 465 -17.99 17.00 -14.81
N HIS A 466 -19.18 16.85 -14.22
CA HIS A 466 -19.71 15.56 -13.76
C HIS A 466 -20.21 14.69 -14.94
N GLU A 467 -19.55 14.75 -16.10
CA GLU A 467 -19.92 13.93 -17.28
C GLU A 467 -19.27 12.53 -17.28
N VAL A 468 -18.35 12.20 -16.37
CA VAL A 468 -17.69 10.88 -16.41
C VAL A 468 -18.51 9.78 -15.72
N GLY A 469 -19.35 10.13 -14.73
CA GLY A 469 -20.19 9.17 -13.99
C GLY A 469 -21.64 9.09 -14.47
N HIS A 470 -22.33 10.22 -14.57
CA HIS A 470 -23.79 10.24 -14.72
C HIS A 470 -24.30 10.04 -16.15
N GLU A 471 -23.55 10.43 -17.18
CA GLU A 471 -23.97 10.24 -18.57
C GLU A 471 -23.94 8.77 -19.00
N ARG A 472 -23.04 7.95 -18.41
CA ARG A 472 -22.97 6.52 -18.70
C ARG A 472 -24.09 5.72 -18.03
N GLU A 473 -24.60 6.15 -16.89
CA GLU A 473 -25.77 5.55 -16.25
C GLU A 473 -27.08 5.97 -16.92
N LYS A 474 -27.23 7.26 -17.30
CA LYS A 474 -28.37 7.70 -18.12
C LYS A 474 -28.37 7.05 -19.51
N ALA A 475 -27.20 6.85 -20.13
CA ALA A 475 -27.09 6.11 -21.40
C ALA A 475 -27.36 4.59 -21.27
N LYS A 476 -27.29 4.03 -20.06
CA LYS A 476 -27.69 2.64 -19.78
C LYS A 476 -29.18 2.52 -19.42
N MET A 477 -29.75 3.52 -18.73
CA MET A 477 -31.18 3.54 -18.40
C MET A 477 -32.08 3.92 -19.60
N ASN A 478 -31.62 4.76 -20.54
CA ASN A 478 -32.40 5.15 -21.72
C ASN A 478 -32.24 4.21 -22.94
N ARG A 479 -32.12 2.90 -22.71
CA ARG A 479 -32.37 1.89 -23.76
C ARG A 479 -33.75 1.26 -23.57
N LYS A 480 -34.79 2.08 -23.54
CA LYS A 480 -36.17 1.67 -23.83
C LYS A 480 -36.97 2.92 -24.21
N TYR A 481 -37.27 3.02 -25.51
CA TYR A 481 -38.18 3.97 -26.16
C TYR A 481 -37.86 5.46 -25.97
N ASP A 482 -37.25 6.08 -26.99
CA ASP A 482 -37.45 7.51 -27.20
C ASP A 482 -37.58 7.83 -28.71
N ASN A 483 -38.77 8.29 -29.08
CA ASN A 483 -39.15 8.68 -30.42
C ASN A 483 -38.64 10.10 -30.68
N GLY A 484 -37.50 10.21 -31.36
CA GLY A 484 -37.31 11.21 -32.42
C GLY A 484 -37.58 12.70 -32.14
N GLN A 485 -37.46 13.22 -30.92
CA GLN A 485 -37.45 14.66 -30.67
C GLN A 485 -36.19 15.09 -29.90
N GLN A 486 -35.26 15.73 -30.61
CA GLN A 486 -34.09 16.38 -30.01
C GLN A 486 -34.56 17.58 -29.18
N LYS A 487 -34.44 17.49 -27.85
CA LYS A 487 -34.50 18.69 -27.00
C LYS A 487 -33.31 19.59 -27.34
N PRO A 488 -33.49 20.92 -27.41
CA PRO A 488 -32.40 21.86 -27.67
C PRO A 488 -31.35 21.75 -26.55
N LYS A 489 -30.09 21.57 -26.92
CA LYS A 489 -28.96 21.64 -25.99
C LYS A 489 -28.91 23.06 -25.41
N LYS A 490 -28.90 23.19 -24.07
CA LYS A 490 -28.61 24.46 -23.42
C LYS A 490 -27.22 24.95 -23.90
N PRO A 491 -27.04 26.26 -24.14
CA PRO A 491 -25.73 26.80 -24.49
C PRO A 491 -24.75 26.56 -23.34
N VAL A 492 -23.63 25.92 -23.63
CA VAL A 492 -22.53 25.70 -22.67
C VAL A 492 -21.92 27.05 -22.37
N LYS A 493 -21.97 27.49 -21.11
CA LYS A 493 -21.25 28.69 -20.67
C LYS A 493 -19.75 28.39 -20.75
N VAL A 494 -19.01 29.18 -21.53
CA VAL A 494 -17.55 29.07 -21.65
C VAL A 494 -16.93 29.81 -20.47
N GLN A 495 -15.99 29.16 -19.78
CA GLN A 495 -15.22 29.81 -18.72
C GLN A 495 -14.27 30.84 -19.33
N THR A 496 -14.46 32.11 -18.99
CA THR A 496 -13.67 33.23 -19.53
C THR A 496 -12.57 33.70 -18.57
N GLU A 497 -12.75 33.48 -17.26
CA GLU A 497 -11.84 33.93 -16.20
C GLU A 497 -11.31 32.75 -15.38
N ASP A 498 -10.13 32.95 -14.79
CA ASP A 498 -9.41 31.98 -13.98
C ASP A 498 -8.48 32.70 -12.96
N VAL A 499 -8.04 32.01 -11.91
CA VAL A 499 -7.08 32.53 -10.93
C VAL A 499 -5.66 32.38 -11.46
N ASN A 500 -5.03 33.44 -11.94
CA ASN A 500 -3.75 33.34 -12.66
C ASN A 500 -2.52 33.42 -11.74
N GLU A 501 -2.62 34.08 -10.60
CA GLU A 501 -1.50 34.26 -9.66
C GLU A 501 -1.98 34.08 -8.21
N LEU A 502 -1.09 33.54 -7.36
CA LEU A 502 -1.33 33.28 -5.94
C LEU A 502 -0.40 34.08 -5.02
N VAL A 503 0.79 34.36 -5.51
CA VAL A 503 1.82 35.15 -4.81
C VAL A 503 2.28 36.20 -5.81
N PRO A 504 2.32 37.49 -5.45
CA PRO A 504 2.82 38.53 -6.33
C PRO A 504 4.25 38.23 -6.79
N TYR A 505 4.54 38.52 -8.06
CA TYR A 505 5.87 38.29 -8.62
C TYR A 505 6.96 39.02 -7.84
N GLU A 506 6.69 40.25 -7.38
CA GLU A 506 7.63 41.08 -6.64
C GLU A 506 8.04 40.46 -5.31
N VAL A 507 7.13 39.72 -4.66
CA VAL A 507 7.41 39.01 -3.40
C VAL A 507 8.36 37.85 -3.66
N MET A 508 8.08 37.03 -4.68
CA MET A 508 8.97 35.91 -5.04
C MET A 508 10.31 36.40 -5.59
N ALA A 509 10.31 37.48 -6.38
CA ALA A 509 11.52 38.09 -6.93
C ALA A 509 12.40 38.75 -5.85
N GLY A 510 11.88 38.99 -4.65
CA GLY A 510 12.65 39.43 -3.49
C GLY A 510 13.46 38.30 -2.83
N ASP A 511 13.12 37.03 -3.08
CA ASP A 511 13.86 35.85 -2.63
C ASP A 511 14.74 35.32 -3.78
N ASP A 512 15.97 35.84 -3.86
CA ASP A 512 16.95 35.46 -4.88
C ASP A 512 17.27 33.95 -4.84
N ALA A 513 17.30 33.34 -3.64
CA ALA A 513 17.65 31.93 -3.47
C ALA A 513 16.56 31.03 -4.06
N PHE A 514 15.29 31.36 -3.80
CA PHE A 514 14.15 30.66 -4.40
C PHE A 514 14.10 30.84 -5.92
N MET A 515 14.33 32.06 -6.41
CA MET A 515 14.31 32.36 -7.84
C MET A 515 15.43 31.63 -8.61
N GLU A 516 16.64 31.58 -8.07
CA GLU A 516 17.74 30.80 -8.65
C GLU A 516 17.37 29.31 -8.67
N TYR A 517 16.83 28.79 -7.56
CA TYR A 517 16.44 27.40 -7.43
C TYR A 517 15.38 26.97 -8.46
N ILE A 518 14.30 27.74 -8.61
CA ILE A 518 13.20 27.38 -9.51
C ILE A 518 13.64 27.46 -10.98
N GLN A 519 14.42 28.49 -11.35
CA GLN A 519 14.96 28.63 -12.70
C GLN A 519 15.93 27.50 -13.04
N LYS A 520 16.85 27.17 -12.12
CA LYS A 520 17.78 26.04 -12.27
C LYS A 520 17.03 24.72 -12.43
N SER A 521 16.02 24.46 -11.60
CA SER A 521 15.21 23.25 -11.66
C SER A 521 14.46 23.12 -13.00
N ASN A 522 13.81 24.20 -13.45
CA ASN A 522 13.09 24.23 -14.71
C ASN A 522 13.99 24.04 -15.92
N ASN A 523 15.09 24.78 -16.01
CA ASN A 523 16.05 24.65 -17.10
C ASN A 523 16.67 23.25 -17.16
N LYS A 524 17.04 22.67 -16.00
CA LYS A 524 17.54 21.29 -15.91
C LYS A 524 16.53 20.29 -16.48
N ASN A 525 15.25 20.42 -16.15
CA ASN A 525 14.21 19.52 -16.65
C ASN A 525 13.99 19.68 -18.16
N VAL A 526 13.93 20.93 -18.66
CA VAL A 526 13.73 21.23 -20.08
C VAL A 526 14.86 20.67 -20.94
N VAL A 527 16.12 20.88 -20.52
CA VAL A 527 17.29 20.34 -21.21
C VAL A 527 17.25 18.81 -21.23
N ARG A 528 17.00 18.17 -20.08
CA ARG A 528 16.91 16.71 -19.98
C ARG A 528 15.78 16.15 -20.86
N GLN A 529 14.61 16.78 -20.85
CA GLN A 529 13.47 16.37 -21.66
C GLN A 529 13.78 16.45 -23.15
N ARG A 530 14.40 17.55 -23.61
CA ARG A 530 14.82 17.74 -25.00
C ARG A 530 15.78 16.63 -25.46
N ILE A 531 16.82 16.33 -24.68
CA ILE A 531 17.79 15.26 -25.00
C ILE A 531 17.10 13.91 -25.21
N TYR A 532 16.17 13.55 -24.32
CA TYR A 532 15.47 12.27 -24.44
C TYR A 532 14.41 12.24 -25.54
N LEU A 533 13.81 13.38 -25.88
CA LEU A 533 12.98 13.50 -27.08
C LEU A 533 13.84 13.27 -28.34
N GLU A 534 15.03 13.87 -28.42
CA GLU A 534 15.98 13.60 -29.53
C GLU A 534 16.41 12.12 -29.57
N LYS A 535 16.66 11.51 -28.40
CA LYS A 535 16.95 10.07 -28.30
C LYS A 535 15.80 9.22 -28.83
N TYR A 536 14.56 9.51 -28.43
CA TYR A 536 13.39 8.78 -28.92
C TYR A 536 13.21 8.92 -30.42
N LYS A 537 13.53 10.11 -30.97
CA LYS A 537 13.53 10.36 -32.41
C LYS A 537 14.54 9.47 -33.12
N SER A 538 15.77 9.36 -32.61
CA SER A 538 16.81 8.46 -33.15
C SER A 538 16.37 6.99 -33.12
N PHE A 539 15.84 6.53 -31.98
CA PHE A 539 15.35 5.15 -31.83
C PHE A 539 14.10 4.85 -32.68
N ALA A 540 13.26 5.84 -32.96
CA ALA A 540 12.13 5.71 -33.88
C ALA A 540 12.58 5.57 -35.35
N LYS A 541 13.73 6.18 -35.73
CA LYS A 541 14.32 6.01 -37.05
C LYS A 541 15.00 4.64 -37.21
N ASN A 542 15.70 4.16 -36.17
CA ASN A 542 16.45 2.90 -36.18
C ASN A 542 15.90 1.87 -35.17
N LEU A 543 15.24 0.83 -35.68
CA LEU A 543 14.61 -0.22 -34.87
C LEU A 543 15.62 -1.19 -34.22
N ASN A 544 16.88 -1.17 -34.64
CA ASN A 544 17.92 -2.07 -34.13
C ASN A 544 18.66 -1.51 -32.90
N GLN A 545 18.42 -0.25 -32.53
CA GLN A 545 19.00 0.35 -31.33
C GLN A 545 18.29 -0.15 -30.06
N ILE A 546 19.06 -0.49 -29.03
CA ILE A 546 18.58 -0.77 -27.68
C ILE A 546 19.60 -0.20 -26.70
N ASP A 547 19.13 0.41 -25.62
CA ASP A 547 20.02 0.84 -24.54
C ASP A 547 20.58 -0.40 -23.81
N ARG A 548 21.89 -0.59 -23.89
CA ARG A 548 22.56 -1.81 -23.41
C ARG A 548 22.70 -1.88 -21.89
N ASP A 549 22.52 -0.75 -21.20
CA ASP A 549 22.72 -0.66 -19.75
C ASP A 549 21.48 -1.04 -18.94
N GLN A 550 20.33 -1.23 -19.59
CA GLN A 550 19.04 -1.51 -18.93
C GLN A 550 19.08 -2.66 -17.91
N GLY A 551 19.79 -3.75 -18.22
CA GLY A 551 19.89 -4.90 -17.33
C GLY A 551 20.69 -4.58 -16.06
N LYS A 552 21.88 -3.98 -16.24
CA LYS A 552 22.77 -3.63 -15.14
C LYS A 552 22.18 -2.52 -14.27
N LEU A 553 21.64 -1.46 -14.87
CA LEU A 553 20.99 -0.37 -14.14
C LEU A 553 19.80 -0.86 -13.32
N ARG A 554 19.03 -1.82 -13.84
CA ARG A 554 17.98 -2.46 -13.06
C ARG A 554 18.55 -3.10 -11.79
N GLU A 555 19.59 -3.92 -11.91
CA GLU A 555 20.19 -4.61 -10.76
C GLU A 555 20.78 -3.62 -9.74
N ASP A 556 21.58 -2.66 -10.22
CA ASP A 556 22.24 -1.67 -9.36
C ASP A 556 21.21 -0.76 -8.65
N CYS A 557 20.14 -0.34 -9.34
CA CYS A 557 19.05 0.43 -8.72
C CYS A 557 18.28 -0.39 -7.68
N MET A 558 17.98 -1.66 -7.96
CA MET A 558 17.28 -2.52 -7.00
C MET A 558 18.09 -2.73 -5.72
N ASP A 559 19.41 -2.93 -5.84
CA ASP A 559 20.30 -3.01 -4.69
C ASP A 559 20.36 -1.68 -3.93
N TYR A 560 20.58 -0.56 -4.61
CA TYR A 560 20.61 0.77 -3.97
C TYR A 560 19.30 1.08 -3.22
N TRP A 561 18.14 0.79 -3.83
CA TRP A 561 16.83 1.04 -3.24
C TRP A 561 16.39 -0.01 -2.21
N GLN A 562 17.23 -1.02 -1.94
CA GLN A 562 16.92 -2.13 -1.03
C GLN A 562 15.60 -2.84 -1.42
N ILE A 563 15.46 -3.17 -2.69
CA ILE A 563 14.35 -3.92 -3.27
C ILE A 563 14.86 -5.28 -3.75
N PRO A 564 14.34 -6.41 -3.24
CA PRO A 564 14.79 -7.72 -3.68
C PRO A 564 14.36 -7.97 -5.14
N ASN A 565 15.29 -8.45 -5.97
CA ASN A 565 15.05 -8.69 -7.39
C ASN A 565 14.35 -10.06 -7.60
N ILE A 566 13.09 -10.14 -7.17
CA ILE A 566 12.28 -11.37 -7.22
C ILE A 566 11.37 -11.34 -8.46
N PRO A 567 11.22 -12.45 -9.19
CA PRO A 567 10.27 -12.53 -10.29
C PRO A 567 8.84 -12.35 -9.80
N LYS A 568 8.05 -11.60 -10.58
CA LYS A 568 6.62 -11.42 -10.35
C LYS A 568 5.89 -12.75 -10.49
N GLU A 569 5.24 -13.23 -9.43
CA GLU A 569 4.39 -14.43 -9.50
C GLU A 569 3.26 -14.20 -10.51
N LYS A 570 3.26 -14.99 -11.59
CA LYS A 570 2.31 -14.84 -12.71
C LYS A 570 0.93 -15.44 -12.43
N ASN A 571 0.83 -16.38 -11.48
CA ASN A 571 -0.38 -17.17 -11.22
C ASN A 571 -0.84 -17.00 -9.76
N ARG A 572 -1.71 -16.02 -9.48
CA ARG A 572 -2.38 -15.91 -8.15
C ARG A 572 -3.75 -16.57 -8.09
N ALA A 573 -4.26 -17.14 -9.18
CA ALA A 573 -5.45 -18.00 -9.16
C ALA A 573 -5.19 -19.27 -9.97
N PRO A 574 -5.49 -20.44 -9.41
CA PRO A 574 -6.86 -20.85 -9.21
C PRO A 574 -7.26 -20.83 -7.75
N ALA A 575 -8.58 -20.85 -7.49
CA ALA A 575 -9.16 -21.03 -6.16
C ALA A 575 -8.39 -22.14 -5.42
N ILE A 576 -7.56 -21.74 -4.46
CA ILE A 576 -6.79 -22.69 -3.68
C ILE A 576 -7.82 -23.49 -2.89
N ASN A 577 -7.84 -24.80 -3.10
CA ASN A 577 -8.63 -25.72 -2.27
C ASN A 577 -8.33 -25.38 -0.80
N SER A 578 -9.36 -25.24 0.04
CA SER A 578 -9.21 -24.91 1.45
C SER A 578 -8.16 -25.78 2.16
N THR A 579 -8.07 -27.05 1.77
CA THR A 579 -7.06 -28.00 2.25
C THR A 579 -5.62 -27.64 1.81
N ASP A 580 -5.44 -27.13 0.60
CA ASP A 580 -4.13 -26.70 0.08
C ASP A 580 -3.67 -25.37 0.72
N ALA A 581 -4.60 -24.46 1.03
CA ALA A 581 -4.29 -23.23 1.77
C ALA A 581 -3.83 -23.54 3.21
N PHE A 582 -4.51 -24.49 3.88
CA PHE A 582 -4.09 -25.01 5.18
C PHE A 582 -2.70 -25.67 5.09
N HIS A 583 -2.48 -26.55 4.12
CA HIS A 583 -1.19 -27.24 3.92
C HIS A 583 -0.05 -26.27 3.62
N LYS A 584 -0.26 -25.24 2.78
CA LYS A 584 0.75 -24.20 2.51
C LYS A 584 1.08 -23.38 3.75
N PHE A 585 0.08 -23.04 4.56
CA PHE A 585 0.27 -22.37 5.84
C PHE A 585 1.13 -23.22 6.79
N THR A 586 0.89 -24.53 6.86
CA THR A 586 1.64 -25.42 7.75
C THR A 586 3.06 -25.75 7.24
N LEU A 587 3.24 -25.95 5.93
CA LEU A 587 4.53 -26.28 5.30
C LEU A 587 5.57 -25.15 5.40
N LYS A 588 5.13 -23.88 5.35
CA LYS A 588 6.04 -22.72 5.46
C LYS A 588 6.69 -22.57 6.84
N ARG A 589 6.26 -23.33 7.85
CA ARG A 589 6.63 -23.05 9.25
C ARG A 589 7.42 -24.20 9.87
N LYS A 590 8.49 -23.85 10.58
CA LYS A 590 9.34 -24.81 11.31
C LYS A 590 8.63 -25.52 12.47
N LYS A 591 7.62 -24.88 13.05
CA LYS A 591 6.78 -25.46 14.11
C LYS A 591 5.57 -26.15 13.46
N SER A 592 5.37 -27.43 13.75
CA SER A 592 4.17 -28.14 13.29
C SER A 592 2.92 -27.48 13.88
N VAL A 593 2.16 -26.78 13.04
CA VAL A 593 0.81 -26.30 13.34
C VAL A 593 -0.16 -27.50 13.48
N VAL A 594 0.20 -28.64 12.87
CA VAL A 594 -0.53 -29.90 12.94
C VAL A 594 -0.09 -30.64 14.20
N ILE A 595 -0.61 -30.19 15.32
CA ILE A 595 -0.49 -30.91 16.60
C ILE A 595 -1.52 -32.05 16.55
N GLY A 596 -1.13 -33.27 16.89
CA GLY A 596 -1.85 -34.50 16.57
C GLY A 596 -3.30 -34.52 17.10
N GLU A 597 -4.20 -35.28 16.46
CA GLU A 597 -5.63 -35.35 16.84
C GLU A 597 -5.87 -35.67 18.33
N ALA A 598 -4.93 -36.40 18.95
CA ALA A 598 -5.01 -36.77 20.36
C ALA A 598 -4.86 -35.58 21.32
N ASP A 599 -4.11 -34.54 20.95
CA ASP A 599 -3.80 -33.37 21.78
C ASP A 599 -4.97 -32.35 21.83
N TRP A 600 -5.82 -32.33 20.79
CA TRP A 600 -6.94 -31.39 20.67
C TRP A 600 -8.25 -31.88 21.27
N SER A 601 -8.34 -33.18 21.57
CA SER A 601 -9.61 -33.85 21.92
C SER A 601 -10.14 -33.56 23.32
N ASN A 602 -9.42 -32.78 24.14
CA ASN A 602 -9.78 -32.53 25.54
C ASN A 602 -10.36 -31.11 25.72
N ARG A 603 -11.47 -31.03 26.45
CA ARG A 603 -12.07 -29.75 26.86
C ARG A 603 -11.18 -29.04 27.87
N THR A 604 -11.25 -27.70 27.86
CA THR A 604 -10.63 -26.91 28.94
C THR A 604 -11.30 -27.30 30.25
N PRO A 605 -10.55 -27.70 31.29
CA PRO A 605 -11.13 -28.16 32.54
C PRO A 605 -11.96 -27.07 33.24
N PRO A 606 -13.10 -27.42 33.84
CA PRO A 606 -13.95 -26.45 34.54
C PRO A 606 -13.31 -26.01 35.87
N LEU A 607 -13.47 -24.73 36.20
CA LEU A 607 -13.15 -24.18 37.50
C LEU A 607 -14.36 -24.32 38.43
N GLU A 608 -14.31 -25.28 39.36
CA GLU A 608 -15.37 -25.59 40.32
C GLU A 608 -14.81 -25.66 41.74
N SER A 609 -15.69 -25.56 42.75
CA SER A 609 -15.31 -25.62 44.16
C SER A 609 -14.65 -26.94 44.56
N LYS A 610 -14.97 -28.05 43.87
CA LYS A 610 -14.49 -29.42 44.16
C LYS A 610 -13.22 -29.83 43.43
N THR A 611 -12.87 -29.20 42.31
CA THR A 611 -11.65 -29.52 41.52
C THR A 611 -10.36 -29.11 42.25
N HIS A 612 -10.47 -28.81 43.55
CA HIS A 612 -9.46 -28.30 44.45
C HIS A 612 -8.70 -27.12 43.83
N MET A 613 -9.10 -25.93 44.27
CA MET A 613 -8.18 -24.82 44.37
C MET A 613 -6.92 -25.29 45.12
N ASN A 614 -5.92 -25.78 44.39
CA ASN A 614 -4.52 -25.77 44.80
C ASN A 614 -4.00 -24.32 44.87
N LEU A 615 -4.87 -23.32 45.13
CA LEU A 615 -4.50 -21.99 45.61
C LEU A 615 -3.67 -22.07 46.91
N ASN A 616 -3.66 -23.22 47.59
CA ASN A 616 -2.70 -23.52 48.67
C ASN A 616 -1.23 -23.43 48.23
N ASN A 617 -0.95 -23.50 46.93
CA ASN A 617 0.38 -23.30 46.40
C ASN A 617 0.59 -21.79 46.15
N GLN A 618 1.69 -21.24 46.67
CA GLN A 618 2.20 -19.87 46.43
C GLN A 618 2.36 -19.46 44.95
N LEU A 619 2.01 -20.37 44.04
CA LEU A 619 2.02 -20.25 42.60
C LEU A 619 1.10 -19.11 42.12
N TYR A 620 -0.17 -19.10 42.48
CA TYR A 620 -1.16 -18.20 41.86
C TYR A 620 -1.02 -16.69 42.18
N GLN A 621 -0.06 -16.27 43.02
CA GLN A 621 0.10 -14.88 43.45
C GLN A 621 1.05 -14.04 42.57
N HIS A 622 1.94 -14.64 41.77
CA HIS A 622 2.99 -13.90 41.06
C HIS A 622 2.93 -14.08 39.52
N GLU A 623 2.12 -13.27 38.84
CA GLU A 623 2.08 -13.17 37.35
C GLU A 623 1.68 -14.46 36.60
N GLU A 624 1.21 -15.51 37.28
CA GLU A 624 1.09 -16.85 36.67
C GLU A 624 -0.13 -17.05 35.77
N TYR A 625 -1.26 -16.40 36.08
CA TYR A 625 -2.49 -16.51 35.29
C TYR A 625 -3.05 -15.13 34.91
N GLU A 626 -3.35 -14.93 33.62
CA GLU A 626 -4.24 -13.84 33.19
C GLU A 626 -5.60 -14.42 32.79
N CYS A 627 -6.65 -13.71 33.18
CA CYS A 627 -8.03 -14.03 32.95
C CYS A 627 -8.64 -13.10 31.89
N THR A 628 -9.62 -13.64 31.18
CA THR A 628 -10.38 -12.93 30.15
C THR A 628 -11.83 -13.41 30.20
N PHE A 629 -12.78 -12.48 30.10
CA PHE A 629 -14.19 -12.82 29.92
C PHE A 629 -14.42 -13.39 28.52
N LEU A 630 -15.35 -14.33 28.37
CA LEU A 630 -15.76 -14.90 27.10
C LEU A 630 -17.24 -14.65 26.86
N GLY A 631 -17.57 -14.25 25.62
CA GLY A 631 -18.94 -14.17 25.15
C GLY A 631 -19.51 -15.53 24.72
N GLU A 632 -18.64 -16.49 24.43
CA GLU A 632 -18.99 -17.90 24.18
C GLU A 632 -18.56 -18.81 25.34
N LYS A 633 -18.98 -20.09 25.30
CA LYS A 633 -18.63 -21.07 26.35
C LYS A 633 -17.15 -21.45 26.35
N GLU A 634 -16.55 -21.49 25.18
CA GLU A 634 -15.13 -21.83 24.95
C GLU A 634 -14.60 -20.97 23.79
N PRO A 635 -13.31 -20.59 23.81
CA PRO A 635 -12.70 -19.93 22.68
C PRO A 635 -12.46 -20.91 21.53
N PHE A 636 -12.05 -20.39 20.39
CA PHE A 636 -11.68 -21.18 19.22
C PHE A 636 -10.40 -20.63 18.61
N ILE A 637 -9.76 -21.44 17.77
CA ILE A 637 -8.62 -20.98 16.99
C ILE A 637 -9.12 -20.43 15.67
N LEU A 638 -8.64 -19.23 15.31
CA LEU A 638 -8.82 -18.66 13.99
C LEU A 638 -7.51 -18.63 13.24
N MET A 639 -7.58 -19.05 11.98
CA MET A 639 -6.47 -18.98 11.04
C MET A 639 -6.92 -18.26 9.78
N SER A 640 -6.20 -17.22 9.37
CA SER A 640 -6.44 -16.52 8.11
C SER A 640 -5.33 -16.82 7.11
N THR A 641 -5.72 -17.28 5.92
CA THR A 641 -4.81 -17.50 4.79
C THR A 641 -4.88 -16.37 3.76
N GLY A 642 -5.65 -15.30 4.03
CA GLY A 642 -5.95 -14.22 3.10
C GLY A 642 -7.27 -14.44 2.36
N ASP A 643 -7.37 -15.53 1.60
CA ASP A 643 -8.59 -15.85 0.83
C ASP A 643 -9.74 -16.35 1.72
N GLN A 644 -9.39 -17.11 2.77
CA GLN A 644 -10.33 -17.77 3.65
C GLN A 644 -9.89 -17.64 5.10
N THR A 645 -10.87 -17.48 5.99
CA THR A 645 -10.68 -17.64 7.43
C THR A 645 -11.25 -18.98 7.88
N PHE A 646 -10.42 -19.74 8.59
CA PHE A 646 -10.76 -21.02 9.16
C PHE A 646 -10.93 -20.89 10.67
N LYS A 647 -11.86 -21.66 11.22
CA LYS A 647 -12.15 -21.77 12.64
C LYS A 647 -12.00 -23.22 13.07
N ARG A 648 -11.47 -23.46 14.26
CA ARG A 648 -11.47 -24.78 14.90
C ARG A 648 -11.92 -24.68 16.35
N ASN A 649 -12.97 -25.43 16.69
CA ASN A 649 -13.48 -25.53 18.06
C ASN A 649 -12.75 -26.66 18.82
N PHE A 650 -12.60 -26.55 20.15
CA PHE A 650 -12.05 -27.64 20.97
C PHE A 650 -12.94 -28.89 21.00
N ASN A 651 -14.24 -28.71 20.76
CA ASN A 651 -15.22 -29.79 20.73
C ASN A 651 -15.33 -30.48 19.36
N MET A 652 -14.73 -29.92 18.31
CA MET A 652 -14.88 -30.40 16.93
C MET A 652 -13.51 -30.72 16.35
N ARG A 653 -13.36 -31.89 15.74
CA ARG A 653 -12.04 -32.38 15.31
C ARG A 653 -11.48 -31.64 14.09
N ASN A 654 -12.35 -31.10 13.24
CA ASN A 654 -12.00 -30.57 11.93
C ASN A 654 -11.93 -29.05 11.90
N TRP A 655 -11.14 -28.52 10.97
CA TRP A 655 -11.18 -27.11 10.60
C TRP A 655 -12.44 -26.83 9.78
N GLU A 656 -13.07 -25.71 10.07
CA GLU A 656 -14.29 -25.25 9.41
C GLU A 656 -14.03 -23.88 8.79
N ILE A 657 -14.78 -23.54 7.75
CA ILE A 657 -14.80 -22.17 7.24
C ILE A 657 -15.59 -21.31 8.23
N ALA A 658 -14.96 -20.25 8.76
CA ALA A 658 -15.55 -19.41 9.82
C ALA A 658 -16.76 -18.59 9.34
N GLY A 659 -16.91 -18.42 8.02
CA GLY A 659 -17.97 -17.66 7.36
C GLY A 659 -17.47 -17.08 6.02
N GLU A 660 -18.22 -16.11 5.47
CA GLU A 660 -17.76 -15.35 4.30
C GLU A 660 -16.52 -14.52 4.66
N SER A 661 -15.44 -14.71 3.89
CA SER A 661 -14.13 -14.10 4.16
C SER A 661 -14.16 -12.57 4.22
N LYS A 662 -15.06 -11.93 3.47
CA LYS A 662 -15.22 -10.47 3.42
C LYS A 662 -15.47 -9.83 4.80
N TYR A 663 -16.10 -10.56 5.74
CA TYR A 663 -16.38 -10.01 7.08
C TYR A 663 -15.19 -10.09 8.03
N PHE A 664 -14.27 -11.04 7.86
CA PHE A 664 -13.27 -11.35 8.89
C PHE A 664 -12.05 -10.43 8.85
N ARG A 665 -11.73 -9.80 7.71
CA ARG A 665 -10.62 -8.82 7.49
C ARG A 665 -9.30 -9.11 8.24
N LEU A 666 -9.02 -10.36 8.57
CA LEU A 666 -7.76 -10.79 9.18
C LEU A 666 -6.72 -10.92 8.07
N PRO A 667 -5.54 -10.26 8.19
CA PRO A 667 -4.45 -10.42 7.24
C PRO A 667 -4.07 -11.90 7.04
N PRO A 668 -3.56 -12.29 5.86
CA PRO A 668 -3.02 -13.63 5.65
C PRO A 668 -1.92 -13.93 6.67
N ASP A 669 -1.60 -15.21 6.86
CA ASP A 669 -0.55 -15.63 7.79
C ASP A 669 -0.80 -15.24 9.26
N THR A 670 -2.08 -15.21 9.66
CA THR A 670 -2.52 -14.92 11.03
C THR A 670 -3.09 -16.16 11.71
N LEU A 671 -2.68 -16.43 12.94
CA LEU A 671 -3.20 -17.50 13.80
C LEU A 671 -3.36 -17.01 15.24
N VAL A 672 -4.60 -17.03 15.73
CA VAL A 672 -4.97 -16.50 17.04
C VAL A 672 -5.93 -17.43 17.77
N LEU A 673 -5.90 -17.37 19.10
CA LEU A 673 -6.97 -17.86 19.97
C LEU A 673 -7.96 -16.71 20.14
N ALA A 674 -9.24 -16.94 19.84
CA ALA A 674 -10.23 -15.87 19.80
C ALA A 674 -11.59 -16.27 20.38
N ASP A 675 -12.37 -15.25 20.73
CA ASP A 675 -13.78 -15.29 21.11
C ASP A 675 -14.59 -14.42 20.13
N ILE A 676 -15.65 -14.96 19.55
CA ILE A 676 -16.50 -14.29 18.54
C ILE A 676 -17.83 -14.11 19.23
N THR A 677 -18.20 -12.86 19.47
CA THR A 677 -19.42 -12.56 20.20
C THR A 677 -20.15 -11.36 19.60
N LYS A 678 -21.39 -11.16 20.03
CA LYS A 678 -22.16 -9.95 19.74
C LYS A 678 -21.85 -8.91 20.81
N SER A 679 -21.41 -7.74 20.37
CA SER A 679 -21.25 -6.55 21.20
C SER A 679 -22.30 -5.51 20.86
N TYR A 680 -22.61 -4.68 21.85
CA TYR A 680 -23.69 -3.72 21.83
C TYR A 680 -23.16 -2.34 22.22
N GLY A 681 -23.72 -1.28 21.63
CA GLY A 681 -23.51 0.08 22.13
C GLY A 681 -23.96 0.20 23.59
N PHE A 682 -23.29 1.06 24.35
CA PHE A 682 -23.62 1.27 25.76
C PHE A 682 -23.73 2.76 26.10
N LYS A 683 -24.93 3.19 26.50
CA LYS A 683 -25.23 4.54 27.02
C LYS A 683 -26.16 4.38 28.21
N ASP A 684 -25.60 4.19 29.40
CA ASP A 684 -26.27 3.83 30.67
C ASP A 684 -27.03 2.48 30.67
N LYS A 685 -27.42 2.00 29.49
CA LYS A 685 -28.08 0.73 29.20
C LYS A 685 -27.62 0.23 27.83
N ILE A 686 -27.80 -1.07 27.60
CA ILE A 686 -27.44 -1.75 26.35
C ILE A 686 -28.34 -1.23 25.23
N ASP A 687 -27.72 -0.74 24.16
CA ASP A 687 -28.38 -0.41 22.91
C ASP A 687 -28.38 -1.66 22.01
N LYS A 688 -29.55 -2.29 21.88
CA LYS A 688 -29.72 -3.50 21.07
C LYS A 688 -29.68 -3.21 19.57
N ASP A 689 -29.91 -1.98 19.15
CA ASP A 689 -29.93 -1.57 17.76
C ASP A 689 -28.50 -1.34 17.23
N ASP A 690 -27.57 -0.92 18.10
CA ASP A 690 -26.12 -0.91 17.81
C ASP A 690 -25.47 -2.26 18.13
N CYS A 691 -25.81 -3.32 17.37
CA CYS A 691 -25.25 -4.65 17.53
C CYS A 691 -24.18 -4.96 16.48
N ARG A 692 -23.00 -5.46 16.92
CA ARG A 692 -21.89 -5.84 16.04
C ARG A 692 -21.27 -7.15 16.44
N THR A 693 -20.92 -7.97 15.46
CA THR A 693 -20.05 -9.13 15.70
C THR A 693 -18.62 -8.63 15.94
N VAL A 694 -17.99 -9.10 17.01
CA VAL A 694 -16.61 -8.76 17.39
C VAL A 694 -15.78 -10.03 17.48
N ILE A 695 -14.57 -9.99 16.92
CA ILE A 695 -13.51 -10.98 17.09
C ILE A 695 -12.57 -10.44 18.17
N ARG A 696 -12.59 -11.07 19.34
CA ARG A 696 -11.76 -10.72 20.48
C ARG A 696 -10.55 -11.66 20.52
N ILE A 697 -9.36 -11.14 20.26
CA ILE A 697 -8.10 -11.90 20.32
C ILE A 697 -7.72 -12.10 21.79
N ILE A 698 -7.58 -13.35 22.20
CA ILE A 698 -7.24 -13.76 23.57
C ILE A 698 -5.73 -14.05 23.71
N ASP A 699 -5.15 -14.66 22.67
CA ASP A 699 -3.72 -14.97 22.55
C ASP A 699 -3.36 -15.11 21.05
N ALA A 700 -2.09 -15.02 20.69
CA ALA A 700 -1.62 -15.04 19.30
C ALA A 700 -0.36 -15.88 19.10
N ALA A 701 -0.29 -16.60 17.98
CA ALA A 701 0.92 -17.30 17.54
C ALA A 701 1.60 -16.59 16.37
N TRP A 702 0.80 -16.22 15.37
CA TRP A 702 1.26 -15.49 14.20
C TRP A 702 0.34 -14.31 13.91
N LEU A 703 0.94 -13.16 13.63
CA LEU A 703 0.23 -11.93 13.26
C LEU A 703 0.78 -11.44 11.93
N HIS A 704 0.09 -11.76 10.84
CA HIS A 704 0.52 -11.45 9.47
C HIS A 704 1.97 -11.87 9.16
N GLY A 705 2.30 -13.12 9.49
CA GLY A 705 3.64 -13.69 9.29
C GLY A 705 4.63 -13.38 10.41
N ASP A 706 4.31 -12.51 11.38
CA ASP A 706 5.14 -12.28 12.56
C ASP A 706 4.98 -13.42 13.57
N ASP A 707 6.00 -14.24 13.82
CA ASP A 707 5.98 -15.26 14.88
C ASP A 707 6.13 -14.60 16.25
N VAL A 708 5.03 -14.56 16.98
CA VAL A 708 4.95 -14.06 18.35
C VAL A 708 4.75 -15.18 19.35
N GLY A 709 4.56 -16.44 18.92
CA GLY A 709 4.08 -17.53 19.77
C GLY A 709 4.99 -17.89 20.95
N ASP A 710 6.29 -17.62 20.85
CA ASP A 710 7.27 -17.86 21.93
C ASP A 710 7.58 -16.61 22.75
N LEU A 711 7.04 -15.44 22.37
CA LEU A 711 7.25 -14.22 23.15
C LEU A 711 6.50 -14.31 24.49
N PRO A 712 6.93 -13.56 25.51
CA PRO A 712 6.14 -13.38 26.73
C PRO A 712 4.71 -12.91 26.40
N TYR A 713 3.71 -13.39 27.13
CA TYR A 713 2.31 -13.13 26.82
C TYR A 713 1.97 -11.64 26.66
N LYS A 714 2.53 -10.80 27.54
CA LYS A 714 2.35 -9.34 27.46
C LYS A 714 2.79 -8.78 26.10
N ASP A 715 3.90 -9.29 25.56
CA ASP A 715 4.44 -8.86 24.27
C ASP A 715 3.61 -9.41 23.10
N ARG A 716 3.10 -10.66 23.21
CA ARG A 716 2.15 -11.23 22.23
C ARG A 716 0.88 -10.40 22.12
N MET A 717 0.35 -9.97 23.27
CA MET A 717 -0.86 -9.18 23.34
C MET A 717 -0.64 -7.73 22.93
N ALA A 718 0.49 -7.12 23.26
CA ALA A 718 0.85 -5.80 22.74
C ALA A 718 0.96 -5.80 21.20
N ALA A 719 1.53 -6.87 20.63
CA ALA A 719 1.57 -7.08 19.19
C ALA A 719 0.16 -7.24 18.59
N ALA A 720 -0.72 -8.02 19.23
CA ALA A 720 -2.11 -8.18 18.81
C ALA A 720 -2.90 -6.87 18.90
N GLU A 721 -2.73 -6.09 19.97
CA GLU A 721 -3.32 -4.75 20.15
C GLU A 721 -2.88 -3.81 19.02
N LYS A 722 -1.58 -3.76 18.71
CA LYS A 722 -1.04 -2.97 17.60
C LYS A 722 -1.63 -3.41 16.25
N MET A 723 -1.80 -4.71 16.01
CA MET A 723 -2.48 -5.21 14.81
C MET A 723 -3.94 -4.79 14.74
N CYS A 724 -4.68 -4.87 15.85
CA CYS A 724 -6.06 -4.40 15.91
C CYS A 724 -6.15 -2.90 15.58
N MET A 725 -5.24 -2.07 16.10
CA MET A 725 -5.16 -0.64 15.76
C MET A 725 -4.89 -0.40 14.26
N ALA A 726 -4.04 -1.21 13.63
CA ALA A 726 -3.78 -1.10 12.19
C ALA A 726 -4.99 -1.54 11.33
N LEU A 727 -5.82 -2.44 11.84
CA LEU A 727 -7.03 -2.95 11.16
C LEU A 727 -8.27 -2.08 11.39
N ASP A 728 -8.25 -1.29 12.46
CA ASP A 728 -9.36 -0.44 12.87
C ASP A 728 -9.75 0.53 11.76
N ARG A 729 -11.03 0.88 11.72
CA ARG A 729 -11.60 1.72 10.66
C ARG A 729 -12.40 2.86 11.23
N VAL A 730 -12.20 4.03 10.65
CA VAL A 730 -13.05 5.20 10.94
C VAL A 730 -14.43 4.99 10.31
N GLN A 731 -14.47 4.53 9.06
CA GLN A 731 -15.71 4.12 8.41
C GLN A 731 -15.96 2.63 8.57
N THR A 732 -16.98 2.34 9.34
CA THR A 732 -17.34 0.97 9.72
C THR A 732 -18.13 0.22 8.65
N VAL A 733 -18.72 0.93 7.69
CA VAL A 733 -19.45 0.35 6.55
C VAL A 733 -18.52 0.34 5.35
N ILE A 734 -18.45 -0.79 4.64
CA ILE A 734 -17.70 -0.94 3.40
C ILE A 734 -18.70 -1.04 2.25
N SER A 735 -18.51 -0.22 1.23
CA SER A 735 -19.17 -0.40 -0.07
C SER A 735 -18.13 -0.90 -1.07
N THR A 736 -18.42 -2.00 -1.76
CA THR A 736 -17.55 -2.46 -2.85
C THR A 736 -17.74 -1.56 -4.07
N GLY A 737 -16.65 -1.00 -4.59
CA GLY A 737 -16.65 -0.32 -5.89
C GLY A 737 -17.07 -1.26 -7.03
N GLY A 738 -17.68 -0.72 -8.09
CA GLY A 738 -18.08 -1.48 -9.28
C GLY A 738 -19.59 -1.51 -9.57
N ARG A 739 -20.00 -2.35 -10.53
CA ARG A 739 -21.40 -2.42 -11.03
C ARG A 739 -22.37 -3.08 -10.04
N ASN A 740 -21.88 -3.97 -9.18
CA ASN A 740 -22.65 -4.58 -8.08
C ASN A 740 -22.06 -4.03 -6.78
N ARG A 741 -22.65 -2.95 -6.26
CA ARG A 741 -22.25 -2.38 -4.97
C ARG A 741 -22.82 -3.25 -3.85
N ASP A 742 -21.98 -4.11 -3.27
CA ASP A 742 -22.29 -4.78 -2.02
C ASP A 742 -21.91 -3.84 -0.86
N VAL A 743 -22.82 -3.67 0.08
CA VAL A 743 -22.57 -2.92 1.31
C VAL A 743 -22.54 -3.90 2.47
N TYR A 744 -21.47 -3.89 3.25
CA TYR A 744 -21.31 -4.79 4.38
C TYR A 744 -20.52 -4.15 5.53
N ILE A 745 -20.72 -4.67 6.74
CA ILE A 745 -20.00 -4.25 7.94
C ILE A 745 -19.07 -5.38 8.35
N PRO A 746 -17.73 -5.23 8.24
CA PRO A 746 -16.80 -6.24 8.71
C PRO A 746 -16.92 -6.42 10.23
N HIS A 747 -16.47 -7.57 10.70
CA HIS A 747 -16.36 -7.83 12.13
C HIS A 747 -15.32 -6.88 12.74
N LEU A 748 -15.66 -6.31 13.89
CA LEU A 748 -14.72 -5.51 14.67
C LEU A 748 -13.68 -6.47 15.27
N ILE A 749 -12.40 -6.13 15.19
CA ILE A 749 -11.32 -6.96 15.72
C ILE A 749 -10.65 -6.18 16.86
N VAL A 750 -10.62 -6.76 18.05
CA VAL A 750 -10.02 -6.15 19.24
C VAL A 750 -9.15 -7.17 19.98
N ALA A 751 -8.17 -6.69 20.72
CA ALA A 751 -7.55 -7.50 21.76
C ALA A 751 -8.46 -7.53 22.99
N ALA A 752 -8.71 -8.71 23.54
CA ALA A 752 -9.58 -8.87 24.70
C ALA A 752 -8.94 -8.23 25.94
N GLN A 753 -9.74 -7.59 26.79
CA GLN A 753 -9.23 -7.04 28.05
C GLN A 753 -8.80 -8.18 29.00
N ARG A 754 -7.62 -8.01 29.61
CA ARG A 754 -6.98 -9.00 30.48
C ARG A 754 -6.99 -8.50 31.91
N PHE A 755 -7.16 -9.42 32.86
CA PHE A 755 -7.15 -9.11 34.28
C PHE A 755 -6.70 -10.30 35.11
N ARG A 756 -6.25 -10.06 36.34
CA ARG A 756 -5.92 -11.11 37.30
C ARG A 756 -7.16 -11.55 38.04
N LEU A 757 -7.18 -12.80 38.49
CA LEU A 757 -8.32 -13.33 39.25
C LEU A 757 -8.66 -12.51 40.51
N LYS A 758 -7.66 -11.89 41.16
CA LYS A 758 -7.87 -10.96 42.28
C LYS A 758 -8.51 -9.63 41.88
N GLU A 759 -8.22 -9.13 40.69
CA GLU A 759 -8.76 -7.86 40.18
C GLU A 759 -10.25 -7.95 39.88
N LEU A 760 -10.77 -9.16 39.75
CA LEU A 760 -12.21 -9.44 39.63
C LEU A 760 -12.95 -9.30 40.97
N VAL A 761 -12.23 -9.51 42.07
CA VAL A 761 -12.72 -9.30 43.44
C VAL A 761 -12.53 -7.83 43.84
N ASP A 762 -11.39 -7.25 43.47
CA ASP A 762 -11.13 -5.81 43.61
C ASP A 762 -12.04 -5.00 42.66
N THR A 763 -12.34 -3.75 43.01
CA THR A 763 -13.38 -2.96 42.32
C THR A 763 -13.13 -2.60 40.84
N PRO A 764 -11.90 -2.46 40.29
CA PRO A 764 -11.72 -1.88 38.95
C PRO A 764 -12.31 -2.70 37.78
N ILE A 765 -12.19 -4.02 37.80
CA ILE A 765 -12.79 -4.86 36.73
C ILE A 765 -14.25 -5.11 37.03
N ARG A 766 -14.60 -5.25 38.31
CA ARG A 766 -15.98 -5.46 38.76
C ARG A 766 -16.89 -4.28 38.38
N SER A 767 -16.38 -3.04 38.37
CA SER A 767 -17.18 -1.87 37.99
C SER A 767 -17.64 -1.88 36.52
N ASN A 768 -17.00 -2.67 35.66
CA ASN A 768 -17.38 -2.82 34.25
C ASN A 768 -18.41 -3.95 34.04
N LEU A 769 -18.77 -4.70 35.08
CA LEU A 769 -19.79 -5.73 35.04
C LEU A 769 -21.15 -5.17 35.40
N ASN A 770 -22.16 -5.49 34.59
CA ASN A 770 -23.54 -5.07 34.83
C ASN A 770 -24.47 -6.28 34.84
N LEU A 771 -25.15 -6.52 35.97
CA LEU A 771 -26.17 -7.55 36.05
C LEU A 771 -27.47 -7.05 35.42
N THR A 772 -27.99 -7.81 34.47
CA THR A 772 -29.26 -7.55 33.80
C THR A 772 -30.21 -8.73 34.03
N SER A 773 -31.48 -8.41 34.31
CA SER A 773 -32.55 -9.40 34.50
C SER A 773 -33.68 -9.11 33.52
N GLN A 774 -34.03 -10.07 32.67
CA GLN A 774 -35.15 -9.97 31.74
C GLN A 774 -36.02 -11.24 31.81
N ARG A 775 -37.29 -11.09 32.19
CA ARG A 775 -38.28 -12.20 32.25
C ARG A 775 -37.81 -13.41 33.08
N GLY A 776 -37.00 -13.18 34.11
CA GLY A 776 -36.46 -14.23 34.99
C GLY A 776 -35.10 -14.77 34.55
N ASP A 777 -34.63 -14.48 33.34
CA ASP A 777 -33.28 -14.83 32.88
C ASP A 777 -32.28 -13.77 33.35
N GLN A 778 -31.20 -14.21 33.97
CA GLN A 778 -30.17 -13.36 34.55
C GLN A 778 -28.91 -13.48 33.72
N SER A 779 -28.36 -12.34 33.30
CA SER A 779 -27.14 -12.28 32.50
C SER A 779 -26.29 -11.11 32.95
N VAL A 780 -24.98 -11.25 32.84
CA VAL A 780 -24.04 -10.16 33.13
C VAL A 780 -23.39 -9.72 31.84
N THR A 781 -23.27 -8.41 31.68
CA THR A 781 -22.50 -7.83 30.59
C THR A 781 -21.20 -7.24 31.09
N PHE A 782 -20.20 -7.25 30.22
CA PHE A 782 -18.91 -6.61 30.46
C PHE A 782 -18.68 -5.55 29.39
N THR A 783 -18.28 -4.35 29.82
CA THR A 783 -17.95 -3.24 28.92
C THR A 783 -16.44 -3.15 28.72
N GLU A 784 -16.00 -3.29 27.47
CA GLU A 784 -14.62 -3.04 27.03
C GLU A 784 -14.63 -2.30 25.69
N HIS A 785 -13.61 -1.49 25.41
CA HIS A 785 -13.49 -0.72 24.16
C HIS A 785 -14.77 0.08 23.81
N GLY A 786 -15.46 0.59 24.83
CA GLY A 786 -16.71 1.36 24.68
C GLY A 786 -17.96 0.55 24.29
N ARG A 787 -17.89 -0.78 24.28
CA ARG A 787 -19.01 -1.67 23.90
C ARG A 787 -19.23 -2.76 24.95
N ALA A 788 -20.48 -3.17 25.13
CA ALA A 788 -20.85 -4.21 26.08
C ALA A 788 -21.09 -5.55 25.36
N PHE A 789 -20.67 -6.67 25.95
CA PHE A 789 -21.06 -8.02 25.49
C PHE A 789 -21.51 -8.88 26.67
N PHE A 790 -22.32 -9.91 26.39
CA PHE A 790 -22.80 -10.84 27.42
C PHE A 790 -21.69 -11.83 27.81
N VAL A 791 -21.38 -11.89 29.10
CA VAL A 791 -20.38 -12.81 29.62
C VAL A 791 -21.02 -14.19 29.86
N ARG A 792 -20.45 -15.23 29.24
CA ARG A 792 -20.84 -16.62 29.45
C ARG A 792 -19.84 -17.40 30.30
N ALA A 793 -18.56 -17.01 30.25
CA ALA A 793 -17.51 -17.67 31.01
C ALA A 793 -16.32 -16.72 31.27
N VAL A 794 -15.45 -17.13 32.19
CA VAL A 794 -14.12 -16.56 32.38
C VAL A 794 -13.09 -17.65 32.06
N ARG A 795 -12.15 -17.36 31.17
CA ARG A 795 -10.97 -18.21 30.94
C ARG A 795 -9.83 -17.69 31.78
N GLY A 796 -9.13 -18.57 32.49
CA GLY A 796 -7.80 -18.27 33.03
C GLY A 796 -6.75 -19.05 32.26
N SER A 797 -5.67 -18.40 31.85
CA SER A 797 -4.57 -18.98 31.10
C SER A 797 -3.27 -18.82 31.87
N CYS A 798 -2.49 -19.90 31.97
CA CYS A 798 -1.20 -19.90 32.64
C CYS A 798 -0.07 -19.54 31.67
N PHE A 799 0.74 -18.56 32.03
CA PHE A 799 1.83 -18.08 31.19
C PHE A 799 3.22 -18.52 31.67
N VAL A 800 3.25 -19.42 32.65
CA VAL A 800 4.45 -20.15 33.08
C VAL A 800 4.45 -21.52 32.40
N ASN A 801 5.61 -21.95 31.91
CA ASN A 801 5.77 -23.23 31.24
C ASN A 801 5.55 -24.37 32.23
N ALA A 802 4.33 -24.91 32.20
CA ALA A 802 3.86 -25.96 33.08
C ALA A 802 4.47 -27.33 32.75
N ASP A 803 4.90 -27.58 31.51
CA ASP A 803 5.49 -28.85 31.09
C ASP A 803 6.84 -29.10 31.80
N ASP A 804 7.60 -28.02 32.01
CA ASP A 804 8.88 -28.03 32.71
C ASP A 804 8.74 -27.82 34.24
N ASN A 805 7.51 -27.76 34.78
CA ASN A 805 7.24 -27.52 36.21
C ASN A 805 7.93 -26.26 36.76
N TRP A 806 7.98 -25.17 35.99
CA TRP A 806 8.46 -23.89 36.49
C TRP A 806 7.48 -23.26 37.49
N HIS A 807 8.04 -22.61 38.50
CA HIS A 807 7.33 -21.95 39.58
C HIS A 807 7.99 -20.61 39.91
N ILE A 808 7.22 -19.53 40.08
CA ILE A 808 7.75 -18.18 40.33
C ILE A 808 7.71 -17.86 41.83
N TYR A 809 8.79 -17.26 42.33
CA TYR A 809 8.97 -16.87 43.73
C TYR A 809 9.56 -15.45 43.82
N PHE A 810 9.32 -14.76 44.93
CA PHE A 810 9.98 -13.49 45.23
C PHE A 810 11.16 -13.70 46.19
N SER A 811 12.37 -13.35 45.75
CA SER A 811 13.55 -13.40 46.60
C SER A 811 13.61 -12.18 47.51
N ARG A 812 13.54 -12.39 48.83
CA ARG A 812 13.67 -11.32 49.83
C ARG A 812 15.06 -10.70 49.86
N SER A 813 16.11 -11.49 49.62
CA SER A 813 17.51 -11.04 49.66
C SER A 813 17.86 -10.17 48.45
N SER A 814 17.46 -10.59 47.25
CA SER A 814 17.73 -9.86 46.01
C SER A 814 16.61 -8.90 45.58
N LYS A 815 15.49 -8.87 46.32
CA LYS A 815 14.30 -8.04 46.06
C LYS A 815 13.77 -8.15 44.62
N GLN A 816 13.82 -9.34 44.03
CA GLN A 816 13.38 -9.59 42.66
C GLN A 816 12.75 -10.99 42.51
N LEU A 817 11.97 -11.17 41.45
CA LEU A 817 11.34 -12.45 41.10
C LEU A 817 12.37 -13.43 40.51
N TYR A 818 12.24 -14.70 40.88
CA TYR A 818 12.97 -15.82 40.28
C TYR A 818 12.03 -16.99 39.99
N ALA A 819 12.36 -17.79 38.99
CA ALA A 819 11.69 -19.02 38.63
C ALA A 819 12.54 -20.22 39.06
N SER A 820 11.91 -21.25 39.59
CA SER A 820 12.56 -22.51 39.98
C SER A 820 11.78 -23.68 39.44
N SER A 821 12.48 -24.72 39.00
CA SER A 821 11.92 -26.00 38.57
C SER A 821 12.72 -27.12 39.22
N PRO A 822 12.10 -28.26 39.59
CA PRO A 822 12.81 -29.40 40.18
C PRO A 822 14.04 -29.82 39.35
N GLY A 823 15.21 -29.83 39.98
CA GLY A 823 16.47 -30.21 39.32
C GLY A 823 17.12 -29.13 38.46
N ARG A 824 16.59 -27.90 38.42
CA ARG A 824 17.20 -26.75 37.74
C ARG A 824 17.62 -25.66 38.74
N GLN A 825 18.64 -24.88 38.39
CA GLN A 825 19.03 -23.72 39.19
C GLN A 825 17.96 -22.61 39.11
N PRO A 826 17.75 -21.83 40.19
CA PRO A 826 16.87 -20.65 40.15
C PRO A 826 17.27 -19.66 39.06
N VAL A 827 16.30 -19.18 38.28
CA VAL A 827 16.49 -18.23 37.18
C VAL A 827 15.81 -16.91 37.51
N PHE A 828 16.53 -15.79 37.49
CA PHE A 828 15.94 -14.46 37.70
C PHE A 828 15.28 -13.91 36.42
N LYS A 829 14.33 -12.99 36.58
CA LYS A 829 13.41 -12.50 35.52
C LYS A 829 14.07 -12.13 34.18
N GLY A 830 15.30 -11.63 34.17
CA GLY A 830 16.02 -11.27 32.95
C GLY A 830 16.37 -12.45 32.01
N GLU A 831 16.47 -13.67 32.54
CA GLU A 831 16.87 -14.85 31.77
C GLU A 831 15.71 -15.82 31.50
N TRP A 832 14.49 -15.46 31.92
CA TRP A 832 13.30 -16.33 31.83
C TRP A 832 12.98 -16.80 30.42
N LEU A 833 13.05 -15.90 29.43
CA LEU A 833 12.77 -16.25 28.04
C LEU A 833 13.79 -17.28 27.51
N LYS A 834 15.08 -17.06 27.75
CA LYS A 834 16.15 -17.96 27.31
C LYS A 834 16.08 -19.33 27.98
N GLN A 835 15.62 -19.37 29.24
CA GLN A 835 15.50 -20.61 30.03
C GLN A 835 14.15 -21.31 29.84
N GLY A 836 13.28 -20.82 28.94
CA GLY A 836 12.00 -21.44 28.65
C GLY A 836 11.01 -21.41 29.82
N VAL A 837 11.09 -20.38 30.68
CA VAL A 837 10.19 -20.20 31.82
C VAL A 837 8.79 -19.80 31.36
N TYR A 838 8.68 -19.03 30.26
CA TYR A 838 7.39 -18.62 29.71
C TYR A 838 6.71 -19.73 28.92
N SER A 839 5.39 -19.79 29.05
CA SER A 839 4.54 -20.67 28.24
C SER A 839 4.38 -20.11 26.82
N SER A 840 4.57 -20.97 25.82
CA SER A 840 4.28 -20.65 24.42
C SER A 840 2.76 -20.57 24.18
N PHE A 841 2.35 -19.89 23.11
CA PHE A 841 0.96 -19.86 22.66
C PHE A 841 0.32 -21.25 22.60
N TRP A 842 1.06 -22.25 22.10
CA TRP A 842 0.52 -23.58 21.94
C TRP A 842 0.26 -24.28 23.27
N GLN A 843 1.12 -24.04 24.25
CA GLN A 843 0.93 -24.55 25.60
C GLN A 843 -0.25 -23.86 26.30
N THR A 844 -0.54 -22.58 26.02
CA THR A 844 -1.69 -21.86 26.61
C THR A 844 -3.01 -22.12 25.87
N ALA A 845 -2.94 -22.42 24.57
CA ALA A 845 -4.10 -22.73 23.75
C ALA A 845 -4.58 -24.18 23.93
N MET A 846 -3.71 -25.13 24.32
CA MET A 846 -4.01 -26.57 24.31
C MET A 846 -4.03 -27.22 25.71
N HIS A 847 -4.67 -28.39 25.80
CA HIS A 847 -4.76 -29.20 27.02
C HIS A 847 -4.35 -30.66 26.80
N ARG A 848 -3.31 -31.13 27.50
CA ARG A 848 -2.86 -32.53 27.48
C ARG A 848 -3.48 -33.36 28.60
N LYS A 849 -3.67 -34.66 28.34
CA LYS A 849 -4.47 -35.60 29.18
C LYS A 849 -3.95 -35.86 30.60
N SER A 850 -2.72 -35.46 30.96
CA SER A 850 -2.01 -36.08 32.08
C SER A 850 -1.59 -35.17 33.25
N ALA A 851 -2.11 -33.95 33.41
CA ALA A 851 -1.91 -33.19 34.65
C ALA A 851 -3.04 -32.19 34.95
N VAL A 852 -3.34 -32.01 36.24
CA VAL A 852 -4.15 -30.96 36.92
C VAL A 852 -4.07 -29.59 36.19
N PRO A 853 -5.09 -28.70 36.17
CA PRO A 853 -5.17 -27.52 35.29
C PRO A 853 -4.07 -26.48 35.49
N ARG A 854 -2.86 -26.79 35.02
CA ARG A 854 -1.70 -25.89 35.04
C ARG A 854 -1.60 -25.02 33.80
N HIS A 855 -2.33 -25.32 32.72
CA HIS A 855 -2.24 -24.57 31.46
C HIS A 855 -3.38 -23.54 31.27
N ALA A 856 -4.63 -23.94 31.51
CA ALA A 856 -5.78 -23.03 31.51
C ALA A 856 -7.01 -23.67 32.18
N PHE A 857 -8.03 -22.86 32.50
CA PHE A 857 -9.32 -23.30 33.04
C PHE A 857 -10.48 -22.45 32.48
N ILE A 858 -11.71 -22.97 32.61
CA ILE A 858 -12.95 -22.23 32.27
C ILE A 858 -13.87 -22.18 33.49
N TRP A 859 -14.25 -20.98 33.91
CA TRP A 859 -15.25 -20.73 34.93
C TRP A 859 -16.56 -20.30 34.27
N ARG A 860 -17.62 -21.12 34.36
CA ARG A 860 -18.91 -20.81 33.72
C ARG A 860 -19.71 -19.80 34.50
N TRP A 861 -20.23 -18.82 33.79
CA TRP A 861 -21.05 -17.73 34.31
C TRP A 861 -22.49 -17.77 33.76
N GLU A 862 -22.79 -18.66 32.81
CA GLU A 862 -24.14 -18.85 32.29
C GLU A 862 -25.12 -19.37 33.36
N GLN A 863 -26.40 -18.97 33.25
CA GLN A 863 -27.46 -19.47 34.12
C GLN A 863 -27.63 -20.98 33.95
N ASN A 864 -27.46 -21.71 35.05
CA ASN A 864 -27.79 -23.12 35.17
C ASN A 864 -29.12 -23.25 35.90
N TYR A 865 -30.12 -23.77 35.19
CA TYR A 865 -31.48 -23.93 35.71
C TYR A 865 -31.61 -25.15 36.64
N ASP A 866 -30.70 -26.12 36.56
CA ASP A 866 -30.79 -27.36 37.33
C ASP A 866 -30.38 -27.17 38.80
N ASN A 867 -29.44 -26.26 39.07
CA ASN A 867 -28.92 -26.01 40.41
C ASN A 867 -28.98 -24.53 40.84
N GLY A 868 -29.59 -23.66 40.02
CA GLY A 868 -29.73 -22.23 40.28
C GLY A 868 -28.42 -21.43 40.23
N TYR A 869 -27.29 -22.06 39.91
CA TYR A 869 -26.00 -21.39 39.79
C TYR A 869 -25.97 -20.51 38.53
N GLY A 870 -25.45 -19.29 38.62
CA GLY A 870 -25.47 -18.33 37.51
C GLY A 870 -24.93 -16.96 37.89
N PRO A 871 -25.09 -15.93 37.03
CA PRO A 871 -24.45 -14.63 37.20
C PRO A 871 -24.70 -13.97 38.55
N ARG A 872 -25.95 -13.96 39.03
CA ARG A 872 -26.31 -13.33 40.31
C ARG A 872 -25.67 -14.04 41.49
N VAL A 873 -25.75 -15.37 41.52
CA VAL A 873 -25.12 -16.21 42.56
C VAL A 873 -23.61 -15.96 42.58
N ILE A 874 -22.97 -15.89 41.42
CA ILE A 874 -21.53 -15.62 41.32
C ILE A 874 -21.17 -14.24 41.89
N LEU A 875 -21.97 -13.22 41.57
CA LEU A 875 -21.67 -11.82 41.94
C LEU A 875 -21.97 -11.52 43.42
N ASP A 876 -23.03 -12.09 43.99
CA ASP A 876 -23.65 -11.61 45.22
C ASP A 876 -23.67 -12.63 46.38
N ASP A 877 -23.61 -13.95 46.12
CA ASP A 877 -23.75 -14.97 47.18
C ASP A 877 -22.43 -15.28 47.91
N GLU A 878 -22.52 -15.60 49.21
CA GLU A 878 -21.38 -16.04 50.02
C GLU A 878 -20.91 -17.46 49.68
N THR A 879 -21.85 -18.39 49.53
CA THR A 879 -21.60 -19.81 49.24
C THR A 879 -22.78 -20.41 48.52
N ASN A 880 -22.53 -21.27 47.53
CA ASN A 880 -23.57 -22.00 46.81
C ASN A 880 -23.12 -23.45 46.59
N SER A 881 -24.06 -24.40 46.69
CA SER A 881 -23.79 -25.83 46.49
C SER A 881 -23.48 -26.19 45.02
N GLY A 882 -23.82 -25.30 44.09
CA GLY A 882 -23.70 -25.45 42.64
C GLY A 882 -22.41 -24.89 42.01
N GLY A 883 -21.56 -24.13 42.72
CA GLY A 883 -20.30 -23.61 42.16
C GLY A 883 -19.58 -22.53 42.98
N LEU A 884 -18.59 -21.87 42.36
CA LEU A 884 -17.76 -20.82 42.99
C LEU A 884 -18.45 -19.45 42.98
N THR A 885 -18.28 -18.65 44.03
CA THR A 885 -18.74 -17.26 44.08
C THR A 885 -17.55 -16.29 44.23
N LEU A 886 -17.74 -15.02 43.85
CA LEU A 886 -16.69 -14.01 44.01
C LEU A 886 -16.33 -13.77 45.48
N LYS A 887 -17.32 -13.83 46.39
CA LYS A 887 -17.08 -13.66 47.82
C LYS A 887 -16.31 -14.83 48.42
N TYR A 888 -16.60 -16.06 47.99
CA TYR A 888 -15.81 -17.24 48.34
C TYR A 888 -14.35 -17.09 47.89
N LEU A 889 -14.14 -16.67 46.64
CA LEU A 889 -12.82 -16.42 46.06
C LEU A 889 -12.06 -15.32 46.83
N ALA A 890 -12.73 -14.22 47.16
CA ALA A 890 -12.18 -13.11 47.96
C ALA A 890 -11.65 -13.58 49.31
N ASN A 891 -12.47 -14.33 50.06
CA ASN A 891 -12.11 -14.86 51.37
C ASN A 891 -10.88 -15.77 51.29
N LYS A 892 -10.80 -16.61 50.24
CA LYS A 892 -9.64 -17.46 50.00
C LYS A 892 -8.39 -16.63 49.73
N ILE A 893 -8.44 -15.67 48.80
CA ILE A 893 -7.30 -14.80 48.46
C ILE A 893 -6.77 -14.05 49.70
N HIS A 894 -7.64 -13.44 50.50
CA HIS A 894 -7.25 -12.69 51.71
C HIS A 894 -6.66 -13.55 52.83
N THR A 895 -7.13 -14.80 52.99
CA THR A 895 -6.56 -15.73 53.99
C THR A 895 -5.08 -16.00 53.69
N PHE A 896 -4.71 -16.09 52.41
CA PHE A 896 -3.32 -16.32 52.00
C PHE A 896 -2.41 -15.11 52.23
N GLU A 897 -2.88 -13.89 51.99
CA GLU A 897 -2.08 -12.67 52.19
C GLU A 897 -1.71 -12.44 53.67
N ARG A 898 -2.54 -12.92 54.60
CA ARG A 898 -2.29 -12.83 56.04
C ARG A 898 -1.36 -13.92 56.58
N GLY A 899 -1.03 -14.93 55.77
CA GLY A 899 -0.15 -16.03 56.17
C GLY A 899 -0.79 -17.04 57.14
N ASP A 900 -2.11 -17.03 57.28
CA ASP A 900 -2.82 -17.96 58.15
C ASP A 900 -2.78 -19.38 57.54
N PRO A 901 -2.41 -20.42 58.32
CA PRO A 901 -2.35 -21.79 57.81
C PRO A 901 -3.73 -22.27 57.36
N PRO A 902 -3.83 -23.05 56.26
CA PRO A 902 -5.11 -23.54 55.78
C PRO A 902 -5.79 -24.39 56.87
N GLN A 903 -6.92 -23.92 57.39
CA GLN A 903 -7.75 -24.72 58.29
C GLN A 903 -8.25 -25.96 57.53
N LYS A 904 -7.99 -27.13 58.11
CA LYS A 904 -8.26 -28.46 57.55
C LYS A 904 -9.73 -28.73 57.29
#